data_AF-A0A507DI91-F1
#
_entry.id   AF-A0A507DI91-F1
#
_cell.length_a   1.000
_cell.length_b   1.000
_cell.length_c   1.000
_cell.angle_alpha   90.00
_cell.angle_beta   90.00
_cell.angle_gamma   90.00
#
_symmetry.space_group_name_H-M   'P 1'
#
loop_
_entity.id
_entity.type
_entity.pdbx_description
1 polymer ?
#
loop_
_entity_poly.entity_id
_entity_poly.type
_entity_poly.pdbx_seq_one_letter_code
_entity_poly.pdbx_strand_id
1 'polypeptide(L)'
;MNSAGAGKKRPRDATINDSQRQQQHHNANRDNRPNKRAKQEMRVQGPALSRPTASSAMAQAPRSIHVSSFAESRAFEIQTMEKALDNATEFTGKQRVYQTLPRHMRRRAASHNVKRLPRRVQQRAKTQEANEPPRRERKPSKRRKKLVKSTQEEYKSRQLTKRWLETHVWHAKRMKMVELWGYRLADHPNEKSLRSSFRAGKTQCCIHDASYIGTLEISGSLNPIKNILDSVTDPSMIPVTSARHTSGVKSGESYLYTANQFPFGAVCPFTFIWKPLEADNSNDENVERALWLFIHPSAYREAYNELENICTRATGVSVKRLDTELVRFELSGPRAHAILEETLQIPSEMKEMPPHQIWSDLLCLRTPVSLPPGVVFGLTVDDPRLSFPPKIPSRPDYTPSGAQAKIDSHLMNWPMNASKSDLWDATVRGRVAVCSASESELNHRRSQHLIPGTKVIPTEKDARVPVLLIQRAAAYCTQDTNVLRRSRGLADGWDVIVPKEWGRAFWKSFIFAGARAGGLRERHSSWFESGLPCFPYEYPETNAGRRYSMGIQRREEEKWERRPPAKRISFAKLGVKSPFRPPFETLVPSLPDKLNVNQSDTNPHASQNDDRGISKEAASEFDAAVAMGMGMEVDIETVLGHDEEPKEYDDVGACKMDTASDDEHDKLPENNEQPVEVHAEIPCWSGHEEYEYWIKEMKKNDWEKQLLGGNGGGGAKTDVIPSDTMISGYVITGHFSLSQAKGVCIGSCTLKSLWMIQQDAVKYKRDYDNFILVRNPTGRLCRPATFTVIA
;
A
#
# COMPACT_ATOMS: atom_id res chain seq x y z
N MET A 1 23.90 31.23 -44.69
CA MET A 1 24.14 32.65 -44.35
C MET A 1 24.35 32.74 -42.85
N ASN A 2 25.56 33.18 -42.45
CA ASN A 2 26.02 33.71 -41.14
C ASN A 2 25.66 32.91 -39.86
N SER A 3 26.52 32.69 -38.87
CA SER A 3 27.83 33.25 -38.48
C SER A 3 28.25 32.50 -37.20
N ALA A 4 29.51 32.08 -37.06
CA ALA A 4 30.51 32.63 -36.11
C ALA A 4 31.10 31.43 -35.33
N GLY A 5 32.37 31.34 -34.94
CA GLY A 5 33.52 32.21 -35.04
C GLY A 5 34.62 31.56 -34.20
N ALA A 6 35.78 31.30 -34.79
CA ALA A 6 36.93 30.66 -34.15
C ALA A 6 37.81 31.69 -33.39
N GLY A 7 38.38 31.28 -32.25
CA GLY A 7 39.45 32.01 -31.53
C GLY A 7 40.23 31.05 -30.64
N LYS A 8 41.45 30.65 -31.04
CA LYS A 8 42.78 31.20 -30.71
C LYS A 8 43.41 30.62 -29.42
N LYS A 9 44.37 29.70 -29.64
CA LYS A 9 45.43 29.29 -28.71
C LYS A 9 46.51 30.37 -28.58
N ARG A 10 47.14 30.48 -27.40
CA ARG A 10 48.47 31.10 -27.17
C ARG A 10 49.20 30.43 -25.98
N PRO A 11 50.54 30.58 -25.86
CA PRO A 11 51.48 29.51 -25.52
C PRO A 11 52.16 29.62 -24.14
N ARG A 12 52.95 28.59 -23.79
CA ARG A 12 53.93 28.55 -22.69
C ARG A 12 55.20 29.30 -23.07
N ASP A 13 55.88 29.94 -22.10
CA ASP A 13 57.29 29.70 -21.77
C ASP A 13 57.84 30.59 -20.64
N ALA A 14 58.93 30.09 -20.05
CA ALA A 14 60.06 30.76 -19.40
C ALA A 14 60.15 30.85 -17.86
N THR A 15 61.08 30.03 -17.38
CA THR A 15 61.88 30.02 -16.16
C THR A 15 62.80 31.23 -15.98
N ILE A 16 63.04 31.67 -14.73
CA ILE A 16 64.30 32.32 -14.30
C ILE A 16 64.70 31.80 -12.91
N ASN A 17 65.96 31.35 -12.83
CA ASN A 17 66.70 30.98 -11.62
C ASN A 17 67.02 32.20 -10.77
N ASP A 18 67.11 32.03 -9.45
CA ASP A 18 68.36 32.43 -8.81
C ASP A 18 68.65 31.63 -7.55
N SER A 19 69.92 31.26 -7.44
CA SER A 19 70.49 30.42 -6.41
C SER A 19 71.72 31.13 -5.89
N GLN A 20 71.79 31.35 -4.58
CA GLN A 20 72.90 30.95 -3.70
C GLN A 20 73.04 31.84 -2.44
N ARG A 21 73.39 31.14 -1.36
CA ARG A 21 74.13 31.56 -0.15
C ARG A 21 73.38 32.40 0.90
N GLN A 22 73.02 31.74 1.98
CA GLN A 22 73.88 31.73 3.17
C GLN A 22 73.71 30.42 3.96
N GLN A 23 74.82 29.71 4.14
CA GLN A 23 75.03 28.68 5.15
C GLN A 23 75.52 29.38 6.43
N GLN A 24 75.04 28.96 7.61
CA GLN A 24 75.86 28.37 8.68
C GLN A 24 75.10 28.26 10.02
N HIS A 25 75.48 27.23 10.79
CA HIS A 25 75.11 26.84 12.17
C HIS A 25 73.79 26.05 12.35
N HIS A 26 73.83 24.71 12.36
CA HIS A 26 74.22 23.77 13.44
C HIS A 26 73.09 23.42 14.44
N ASN A 27 72.80 22.10 14.46
CA ASN A 27 72.39 21.25 15.58
C ASN A 27 71.16 21.61 16.43
N ALA A 28 70.11 20.79 16.33
CA ALA A 28 69.74 19.81 17.37
C ALA A 28 68.45 19.03 17.03
N ASN A 29 68.46 17.74 17.35
CA ASN A 29 67.30 16.85 17.55
C ASN A 29 66.34 16.56 16.37
N ARG A 30 66.75 15.62 15.53
CA ARG A 30 65.84 14.62 14.96
C ARG A 30 66.14 13.27 15.56
N ASP A 31 65.36 12.87 16.57
CA ASP A 31 65.18 11.46 16.95
C ASP A 31 63.87 11.31 17.72
N ASN A 32 62.91 10.59 17.13
CA ASN A 32 62.10 9.55 17.78
C ASN A 32 60.88 9.19 16.95
N ARG A 33 61.02 8.19 16.08
CA ARG A 33 59.95 7.19 15.83
C ARG A 33 60.60 5.90 15.34
N PRO A 34 60.62 4.82 16.16
CA PRO A 34 61.30 3.59 15.80
C PRO A 34 60.51 2.79 14.76
N ASN A 35 61.20 2.41 13.69
CA ASN A 35 60.73 1.54 12.64
C ASN A 35 60.76 0.08 13.16
N LYS A 36 59.60 -0.46 13.55
CA LYS A 36 59.44 -1.79 14.20
C LYS A 36 59.75 -3.01 13.32
N ARG A 37 60.45 -2.87 12.20
CA ARG A 37 60.67 -3.96 11.23
C ARG A 37 62.10 -4.51 11.16
N ALA A 38 63.04 -4.00 11.96
CA ALA A 38 64.46 -4.36 11.86
C ALA A 38 65.05 -5.07 13.11
N LYS A 39 64.22 -5.58 14.03
CA LYS A 39 64.70 -6.19 15.30
C LYS A 39 64.25 -7.63 15.53
N GLN A 40 64.02 -8.39 14.45
CA GLN A 40 63.69 -9.81 14.53
C GLN A 40 64.61 -10.71 13.67
N GLU A 41 65.65 -10.16 13.02
CA GLU A 41 66.57 -10.95 12.18
C GLU A 41 67.98 -11.14 12.77
N MET A 42 68.24 -10.72 14.01
CA MET A 42 69.52 -11.02 14.66
C MET A 42 69.29 -11.60 16.05
N ARG A 43 69.16 -12.93 16.14
CA ARG A 43 69.64 -13.76 17.27
C ARG A 43 69.33 -15.25 17.05
N VAL A 44 70.11 -15.98 16.24
CA VAL A 44 70.48 -17.39 16.53
C VAL A 44 71.77 -17.74 15.78
N GLN A 45 72.94 -17.52 16.39
CA GLN A 45 74.11 -18.37 16.15
C GLN A 45 74.74 -18.67 17.51
N GLY A 46 74.70 -19.94 17.91
CA GLY A 46 75.35 -20.50 19.08
C GLY A 46 75.77 -21.94 18.74
N PRO A 47 76.88 -22.45 19.29
CA PRO A 47 77.59 -23.61 18.76
C PRO A 47 76.91 -24.95 19.13
N ALA A 48 77.13 -25.93 18.28
CA ALA A 48 76.63 -27.29 18.39
C ALA A 48 77.11 -28.00 19.67
N LEU A 49 76.22 -28.75 20.35
CA LEU A 49 76.55 -29.93 21.15
C LEU A 49 75.30 -30.78 21.49
N SER A 50 75.43 -32.08 21.22
CA SER A 50 74.72 -33.28 21.71
C SER A 50 73.18 -33.29 21.80
N ARG A 51 72.58 -34.08 20.92
CA ARG A 51 71.16 -34.46 20.83
C ARG A 51 70.86 -35.67 21.75
N PRO A 52 69.87 -35.61 22.66
CA PRO A 52 69.27 -36.81 23.23
C PRO A 52 68.19 -37.34 22.29
N THR A 53 68.16 -38.65 22.14
CA THR A 53 67.20 -39.45 21.39
C THR A 53 65.82 -39.40 22.05
N ALA A 54 64.81 -38.87 21.35
CA ALA A 54 63.40 -38.97 21.75
C ALA A 54 62.51 -39.38 20.56
N SER A 55 61.96 -40.59 20.70
CA SER A 55 60.78 -41.22 20.08
C SER A 55 60.16 -40.64 18.80
N SER A 56 60.42 -41.37 17.72
CA SER A 56 59.57 -41.75 16.58
C SER A 56 58.09 -41.30 16.58
N ALA A 57 57.84 -40.08 16.09
CA ALA A 57 56.62 -39.73 15.34
C ALA A 57 56.93 -38.69 14.24
N MET A 58 57.88 -37.78 14.49
CA MET A 58 58.37 -36.84 13.47
C MET A 58 59.36 -37.44 12.45
N ALA A 59 59.81 -38.68 12.64
CA ALA A 59 60.74 -39.33 11.70
C ALA A 59 60.07 -39.80 10.39
N GLN A 60 58.73 -39.90 10.37
CA GLN A 60 57.94 -40.31 9.20
C GLN A 60 57.25 -39.14 8.48
N ALA A 61 57.43 -37.90 8.93
CA ALA A 61 56.94 -36.74 8.19
C ALA A 61 57.89 -36.47 7.00
N PRO A 62 57.41 -36.43 5.74
CA PRO A 62 58.26 -36.15 4.60
C PRO A 62 58.94 -34.78 4.76
N ARG A 63 60.27 -34.72 4.56
CA ARG A 63 61.07 -33.48 4.68
C ARG A 63 60.75 -32.43 3.61
N SER A 64 59.97 -32.80 2.60
CA SER A 64 59.58 -31.95 1.48
C SER A 64 58.07 -32.03 1.29
N ILE A 65 57.41 -30.87 1.20
CA ILE A 65 55.98 -30.77 0.93
C ILE A 65 55.76 -30.51 -0.56
N HIS A 66 54.87 -31.28 -1.18
CA HIS A 66 54.45 -31.00 -2.55
C HIS A 66 53.41 -29.86 -2.52
N VAL A 67 53.90 -28.63 -2.68
CA VAL A 67 53.13 -27.39 -2.46
C VAL A 67 51.82 -27.38 -3.24
N SER A 68 51.82 -27.83 -4.50
CA SER A 68 50.64 -27.85 -5.36
C SER A 68 49.55 -28.77 -4.82
N SER A 69 49.91 -29.99 -4.44
CA SER A 69 48.96 -31.00 -3.93
C SER A 69 48.43 -30.61 -2.54
N PHE A 70 49.29 -30.03 -1.71
CA PHE A 70 48.90 -29.51 -0.40
C PHE A 70 47.97 -28.29 -0.49
N ALA A 71 48.22 -27.39 -1.46
CA ALA A 71 47.34 -26.26 -1.73
C ALA A 71 46.00 -26.70 -2.34
N GLU A 72 46.01 -27.66 -3.27
CA GLU A 72 44.80 -28.22 -3.88
C GLU A 72 43.90 -28.91 -2.85
N SER A 73 44.46 -29.76 -2.00
CA SER A 73 43.71 -30.44 -0.91
C SER A 73 43.06 -29.47 0.08
N ARG A 74 43.63 -28.26 0.26
CA ARG A 74 43.06 -27.21 1.12
C ARG A 74 42.39 -26.07 0.36
N ALA A 75 42.29 -26.15 -0.97
CA ALA A 75 41.75 -25.06 -1.78
C ALA A 75 40.30 -24.74 -1.39
N PHE A 76 39.50 -25.76 -1.08
CA PHE A 76 38.12 -25.58 -0.60
C PHE A 76 38.07 -24.83 0.74
N GLU A 77 38.93 -25.17 1.69
CA GLU A 77 39.00 -24.52 3.00
C GLU A 77 39.42 -23.05 2.85
N ILE A 78 40.45 -22.78 2.04
CA ILE A 78 40.96 -21.43 1.76
C ILE A 78 39.88 -20.59 1.08
N GLN A 79 39.22 -21.10 0.04
CA GLN A 79 38.13 -20.40 -0.64
C GLN A 79 36.93 -20.17 0.29
N THR A 80 36.63 -21.13 1.17
CA THR A 80 35.54 -20.98 2.14
C THR A 80 35.86 -19.89 3.15
N MET A 81 37.10 -19.82 3.64
CA MET A 81 37.57 -18.74 4.51
C MET A 81 37.60 -17.38 3.80
N GLU A 82 38.07 -17.32 2.56
CA GLU A 82 38.09 -16.09 1.77
C GLU A 82 36.67 -15.57 1.51
N LYS A 83 35.76 -16.44 1.07
CA LYS A 83 34.33 -16.11 0.95
C LYS A 83 33.72 -15.70 2.28
N ALA A 84 34.07 -16.37 3.37
CA ALA A 84 33.59 -16.02 4.71
C ALA A 84 34.11 -14.64 5.14
N LEU A 85 35.36 -14.29 4.84
CA LEU A 85 35.96 -12.99 5.15
C LEU A 85 35.41 -11.85 4.28
N ASP A 86 35.18 -12.10 2.99
CA ASP A 86 34.53 -11.15 2.08
C ASP A 86 33.06 -10.90 2.48
N ASN A 87 32.36 -11.96 2.87
CA ASN A 87 30.99 -11.85 3.38
C ASN A 87 30.92 -11.27 4.80
N ALA A 88 31.96 -11.50 5.62
CA ALA A 88 32.16 -10.88 6.93
C ALA A 88 32.62 -9.42 6.80
N THR A 89 31.79 -8.63 6.10
CA THR A 89 31.84 -7.16 6.02
C THR A 89 31.90 -6.48 7.39
N GLU A 90 31.56 -7.19 8.48
CA GLU A 90 31.73 -6.70 9.83
C GLU A 90 33.20 -6.48 10.22
N PHE A 91 34.19 -7.18 9.65
CA PHE A 91 35.59 -7.14 10.12
C PHE A 91 36.62 -6.72 9.08
N THR A 92 36.26 -6.63 7.80
CA THR A 92 37.12 -6.12 6.73
C THR A 92 37.24 -4.60 6.84
N GLY A 93 38.37 -4.13 7.38
CA GLY A 93 38.66 -2.74 7.81
C GLY A 93 38.55 -1.60 6.78
N LYS A 94 37.90 -1.81 5.64
CA LYS A 94 37.60 -0.77 4.64
C LYS A 94 36.26 -0.06 4.89
N GLN A 95 35.31 -0.69 5.58
CA GLN A 95 34.00 -0.10 5.85
C GLN A 95 33.91 0.49 7.26
N ARG A 96 33.24 1.63 7.39
CA ARG A 96 32.98 2.24 8.70
C ARG A 96 31.96 1.42 9.47
N VAL A 97 32.03 1.42 10.80
CA VAL A 97 31.17 0.60 11.68
C VAL A 97 29.67 0.77 11.42
N TYR A 98 29.22 1.95 11.02
CA TYR A 98 27.81 2.19 10.70
C TYR A 98 27.36 1.64 9.33
N GLN A 99 28.31 1.27 8.45
CA GLN A 99 28.03 0.66 7.15
C GLN A 99 27.86 -0.87 7.26
N THR A 100 28.34 -1.50 8.33
CA THR A 100 28.21 -2.96 8.52
C THR A 100 26.75 -3.38 8.77
N LEU A 101 25.92 -2.47 9.29
CA LEU A 101 24.49 -2.74 9.53
C LEU A 101 23.72 -2.99 8.21
N PRO A 102 22.71 -3.87 8.20
CA PRO A 102 21.81 -4.04 7.07
C PRO A 102 21.19 -2.72 6.61
N ARG A 103 21.00 -2.53 5.28
CA ARG A 103 20.55 -1.25 4.70
C ARG A 103 19.29 -0.67 5.37
N HIS A 104 18.29 -1.51 5.68
CA HIS A 104 17.04 -1.09 6.33
C HIS A 104 17.23 -0.63 7.81
N MET A 105 18.29 -1.07 8.48
CA MET A 105 18.65 -0.65 9.84
C MET A 105 19.54 0.59 9.87
N ARG A 106 20.22 0.94 8.77
CA ARG A 106 21.13 2.09 8.72
C ARG A 106 20.40 3.40 9.04
N ARG A 107 21.08 4.31 9.73
CA ARG A 107 20.58 5.65 10.09
C ARG A 107 21.64 6.69 9.72
N ARG A 108 21.26 7.70 8.93
CA ARG A 108 22.17 8.79 8.50
C ARG A 108 22.80 9.54 9.68
N ALA A 109 22.05 9.75 10.75
CA ALA A 109 22.51 10.44 11.95
C ALA A 109 23.42 9.60 12.86
N ALA A 110 23.70 8.33 12.53
CA ALA A 110 24.57 7.47 13.34
C ALA A 110 26.00 7.97 13.42
N SER A 111 26.47 8.68 12.38
CA SER A 111 27.78 9.33 12.41
C SER A 111 27.85 10.49 13.41
N HIS A 112 26.73 11.17 13.71
CA HIS A 112 26.71 12.31 14.64
C HIS A 112 26.33 11.90 16.07
N ASN A 113 25.54 10.83 16.23
CA ASN A 113 25.11 10.34 17.52
C ASN A 113 25.18 8.81 17.55
N VAL A 114 26.22 8.30 18.21
CA VAL A 114 26.48 6.87 18.35
C VAL A 114 25.32 6.12 19.02
N LYS A 115 24.48 6.79 19.83
CA LYS A 115 23.30 6.16 20.45
C LYS A 115 22.25 5.69 19.44
N ARG A 116 22.36 6.09 18.16
CA ARG A 116 21.51 5.58 17.06
C ARG A 116 21.92 4.18 16.57
N LEU A 117 23.09 3.67 16.98
CA LEU A 117 23.56 2.32 16.69
C LEU A 117 23.13 1.33 17.79
N PRO A 118 23.00 0.04 17.50
CA PRO A 118 22.78 -1.00 18.52
C PRO A 118 23.91 -1.02 19.56
N ARG A 119 23.60 -1.27 20.84
CA ARG A 119 24.57 -1.22 21.97
C ARG A 119 25.86 -2.00 21.70
N ARG A 120 25.76 -3.21 21.13
CA ARG A 120 26.92 -4.06 20.77
C ARG A 120 27.91 -3.37 19.82
N VAL A 121 27.40 -2.50 18.94
CA VAL A 121 28.18 -1.81 17.90
C VAL A 121 28.69 -0.45 18.40
N GLN A 122 28.07 0.12 19.45
CA GLN A 122 28.40 1.46 19.95
C GLN A 122 29.83 1.58 20.45
N GLN A 123 30.36 0.57 21.15
CA GLN A 123 31.73 0.61 21.67
C GLN A 123 32.74 0.75 20.53
N ARG A 124 32.59 -0.07 19.48
CA ARG A 124 33.45 -0.02 18.30
C ARG A 124 33.34 1.31 17.55
N ALA A 125 32.13 1.86 17.44
CA ALA A 125 31.92 3.18 16.85
C ALA A 125 32.62 4.30 17.64
N LYS A 126 32.59 4.25 18.98
CA LYS A 126 33.31 5.21 19.84
C LYS A 126 34.82 5.10 19.67
N THR A 127 35.37 3.89 19.62
CA THR A 127 36.80 3.69 19.36
C THR A 127 37.21 4.23 18.00
N GLN A 128 36.36 4.04 16.97
CA GLN A 128 36.60 4.60 15.65
C GLN A 128 36.52 6.14 15.65
N GLU A 129 35.53 6.73 16.32
CA GLU A 129 35.41 8.19 16.46
C GLU A 129 36.57 8.81 17.25
N ALA A 130 37.11 8.12 18.25
CA ALA A 130 38.28 8.58 19.02
C ALA A 130 39.57 8.62 18.19
N ASN A 131 39.66 7.77 17.16
CA ASN A 131 40.77 7.76 16.21
C ASN A 131 40.60 8.77 15.07
N GLU A 132 39.41 9.36 14.90
CA GLU A 132 39.14 10.40 13.92
C GLU A 132 39.47 11.78 14.50
N PRO A 133 39.94 12.75 13.69
CA PRO A 133 40.17 14.11 14.16
C PRO A 133 38.85 14.72 14.69
N PRO A 134 38.90 15.53 15.77
CA PRO A 134 37.70 16.10 16.37
C PRO A 134 36.94 16.95 15.35
N ARG A 135 35.64 16.74 15.27
CA ARG A 135 34.79 17.49 14.34
C ARG A 135 34.67 18.94 14.80
N ARG A 136 34.79 19.87 13.85
CA ARG A 136 34.53 21.29 14.12
C ARG A 136 33.09 21.45 14.62
N GLU A 137 32.94 22.04 15.81
CA GLU A 137 31.63 22.36 16.36
C GLU A 137 30.92 23.35 15.43
N ARG A 138 29.67 23.04 15.07
CA ARG A 138 28.85 23.97 14.30
C ARG A 138 28.43 25.11 15.22
N LYS A 139 28.69 26.35 14.81
CA LYS A 139 28.17 27.54 15.53
C LYS A 139 26.65 27.39 15.70
N PRO A 140 26.11 27.61 16.91
CA PRO A 140 24.68 27.51 17.13
C PRO A 140 23.94 28.49 16.21
N SER A 141 22.85 28.01 15.58
CA SER A 141 22.01 28.84 14.74
C SER A 141 21.46 30.02 15.55
N LYS A 142 21.67 31.25 15.07
CA LYS A 142 21.11 32.47 15.66
C LYS A 142 19.59 32.60 15.46
N ARG A 143 18.95 31.67 14.76
CA ARG A 143 17.51 31.74 14.47
C ARG A 143 16.72 31.40 15.73
N ARG A 144 16.06 32.41 16.31
CA ARG A 144 15.15 32.26 17.47
C ARG A 144 14.09 31.21 17.12
N LYS A 145 14.09 30.09 17.84
CA LYS A 145 13.03 29.08 17.69
C LYS A 145 11.72 29.71 18.16
N LYS A 146 10.67 29.69 17.33
CA LYS A 146 9.32 30.04 17.79
C LYS A 146 9.00 29.12 18.97
N LEU A 147 8.66 29.70 20.12
CA LEU A 147 8.17 28.95 21.26
C LEU A 147 6.73 28.55 20.93
N VAL A 148 6.50 27.27 20.66
CA VAL A 148 5.14 26.75 20.45
C VAL A 148 4.54 26.47 21.82
N LYS A 149 3.37 27.06 22.13
CA LYS A 149 2.71 26.93 23.45
C LYS A 149 2.26 25.48 23.72
N SER A 150 1.66 24.81 22.73
CA SER A 150 1.30 23.38 22.78
C SER A 150 1.35 22.71 21.41
N THR A 151 2.01 21.56 21.32
CA THR A 151 2.06 20.75 20.08
C THR A 151 0.67 20.24 19.68
N GLN A 152 -0.22 19.99 20.65
CA GLN A 152 -1.56 19.47 20.39
C GLN A 152 -2.45 20.51 19.71
N GLU A 153 -2.39 21.78 20.14
CA GLU A 153 -3.13 22.88 19.52
C GLU A 153 -2.68 23.10 18.08
N GLU A 154 -1.37 23.03 17.83
CA GLU A 154 -0.82 23.11 16.48
C GLU A 154 -1.33 21.97 15.58
N TYR A 155 -1.44 20.75 16.12
CA TYR A 155 -2.02 19.62 15.38
C TYR A 155 -3.51 19.81 15.11
N LYS A 156 -4.29 20.39 16.04
CA LYS A 156 -5.71 20.69 15.81
C LYS A 156 -5.87 21.76 14.72
N SER A 157 -5.07 22.83 14.76
CA SER A 157 -5.09 23.88 13.73
C SER A 157 -4.73 23.36 12.33
N ARG A 158 -3.82 22.40 12.23
CA ARG A 158 -3.44 21.77 10.94
C ARG A 158 -4.50 20.83 10.37
N GLN A 159 -5.52 20.47 11.15
CA GLN A 159 -6.58 19.52 10.79
C GLN A 159 -7.89 20.19 10.35
N LEU A 160 -7.94 21.52 10.26
CA LEU A 160 -9.17 22.25 9.92
C LEU A 160 -9.76 21.82 8.58
N THR A 161 -8.92 21.67 7.54
CA THR A 161 -9.38 21.28 6.19
C THR A 161 -9.35 19.78 5.94
N LYS A 162 -8.65 19.02 6.80
CA LYS A 162 -8.35 17.61 6.57
C LYS A 162 -8.23 16.84 7.86
N ARG A 163 -8.81 15.65 7.88
CA ARG A 163 -8.77 14.78 9.05
C ARG A 163 -7.48 13.97 9.09
N TRP A 164 -6.91 13.83 10.29
CA TRP A 164 -5.77 12.94 10.54
C TRP A 164 -6.26 11.67 11.25
N LEU A 165 -5.74 10.52 10.83
CA LEU A 165 -5.91 9.26 11.55
C LEU A 165 -5.08 9.27 12.84
N GLU A 166 -5.41 8.40 13.80
CA GLU A 166 -4.67 8.30 15.07
C GLU A 166 -3.18 7.96 14.87
N THR A 167 -2.88 7.19 13.84
CA THR A 167 -1.52 6.79 13.48
C THR A 167 -0.81 7.82 12.59
N HIS A 168 -1.43 8.96 12.26
CA HIS A 168 -0.95 9.93 11.27
C HIS A 168 0.50 10.36 11.53
N VAL A 169 0.85 10.68 12.79
CA VAL A 169 2.22 11.11 13.15
C VAL A 169 3.24 9.98 12.93
N TRP A 170 2.83 8.71 13.08
CA TRP A 170 3.72 7.57 12.80
C TRP A 170 3.97 7.43 11.30
N HIS A 171 2.90 7.55 10.50
CA HIS A 171 2.93 7.49 9.04
C HIS A 171 3.69 8.67 8.42
N ALA A 172 3.39 9.91 8.80
CA ALA A 172 4.05 11.11 8.28
C ALA A 172 5.58 11.12 8.50
N LYS A 173 6.06 10.40 9.52
CA LYS A 173 7.51 10.24 9.79
C LYS A 173 8.20 9.21 8.89
N ARG A 174 7.45 8.31 8.24
CA ARG A 174 7.98 7.12 7.56
C ARG A 174 7.51 6.97 6.11
N MET A 175 6.41 7.60 5.76
CA MET A 175 5.73 7.50 4.48
C MET A 175 5.48 8.89 3.89
N LYS A 176 5.22 8.92 2.58
CA LYS A 176 4.68 10.07 1.88
C LYS A 176 3.19 10.16 2.18
N MET A 177 2.73 11.36 2.53
CA MET A 177 1.33 11.62 2.85
C MET A 177 0.66 12.35 1.69
N VAL A 178 -0.60 12.03 1.40
CA VAL A 178 -1.42 12.66 0.34
C VAL A 178 -2.78 13.04 0.92
N GLU A 179 -3.40 14.09 0.39
CA GLU A 179 -4.77 14.51 0.71
C GLU A 179 -5.76 13.83 -0.23
N LEU A 180 -6.59 12.94 0.29
CA LEU A 180 -7.62 12.21 -0.45
C LEU A 180 -8.88 12.10 0.41
N TRP A 181 -10.04 12.30 -0.20
CA TRP A 181 -11.37 12.09 0.42
C TRP A 181 -11.59 12.84 1.74
N GLY A 182 -10.98 14.01 1.93
CA GLY A 182 -11.05 14.79 3.18
C GLY A 182 -10.08 14.34 4.28
N TYR A 183 -9.20 13.38 4.00
CA TYR A 183 -8.19 12.85 4.92
C TYR A 183 -6.76 13.13 4.45
N ARG A 184 -5.80 13.16 5.39
CA ARG A 184 -4.36 13.11 5.09
C ARG A 184 -3.82 11.70 5.32
N LEU A 185 -3.81 10.90 4.25
CA LEU A 185 -3.49 9.46 4.26
C LEU A 185 -2.06 9.17 3.83
N ALA A 186 -1.57 7.98 4.19
CA ALA A 186 -0.25 7.50 3.79
C ALA A 186 -0.33 6.84 2.41
N ASP A 187 0.38 7.39 1.43
CA ASP A 187 0.41 6.87 0.08
C ASP A 187 1.41 5.71 -0.06
N HIS A 188 2.69 5.97 0.24
CA HIS A 188 3.73 4.94 0.20
C HIS A 188 4.93 5.22 1.14
N PRO A 189 5.65 4.19 1.61
CA PRO A 189 6.88 4.34 2.39
C PRO A 189 7.95 5.19 1.70
N ASN A 190 8.79 5.87 2.49
CA ASN A 190 9.96 6.60 1.96
C ASN A 190 11.03 5.66 1.37
N GLU A 191 11.00 4.37 1.73
CA GLU A 191 11.85 3.35 1.12
C GLU A 191 11.22 2.79 -0.15
N LYS A 192 12.05 2.28 -1.08
CA LYS A 192 11.55 1.55 -2.24
C LYS A 192 11.05 0.17 -1.79
N SER A 193 9.76 0.07 -1.51
CA SER A 193 9.15 -1.08 -0.83
C SER A 193 8.42 -2.06 -1.73
N LEU A 194 8.04 -1.73 -2.97
CA LEU A 194 7.08 -2.52 -3.77
C LEU A 194 7.37 -4.03 -3.81
N ARG A 195 8.55 -4.44 -4.31
CA ARG A 195 8.95 -5.87 -4.37
C ARG A 195 9.07 -6.51 -2.99
N SER A 196 9.52 -5.74 -2.00
CA SER A 196 9.67 -6.25 -0.64
C SER A 196 8.35 -6.37 0.12
N SER A 197 7.37 -5.51 -0.18
CA SER A 197 5.99 -5.62 0.30
C SER A 197 5.28 -6.80 -0.34
N PHE A 198 5.47 -7.03 -1.64
CA PHE A 198 4.98 -8.23 -2.32
C PHE A 198 5.55 -9.53 -1.69
N ARG A 199 6.86 -9.59 -1.46
CA ARG A 199 7.49 -10.73 -0.76
C ARG A 199 6.97 -10.90 0.67
N ALA A 200 6.76 -9.79 1.37
CA ALA A 200 6.20 -9.80 2.72
C ALA A 200 4.74 -10.27 2.74
N GLY A 201 3.91 -9.92 1.77
CA GLY A 201 2.55 -10.46 1.66
C GLY A 201 2.54 -11.97 1.46
N LYS A 202 3.48 -12.52 0.67
CA LYS A 202 3.56 -13.98 0.44
C LYS A 202 4.11 -14.79 1.61
N THR A 203 5.06 -14.25 2.37
CA THR A 203 5.83 -15.04 3.37
C THR A 203 5.74 -14.51 4.79
N GLN A 204 5.39 -13.24 4.95
CA GLN A 204 5.35 -12.52 6.22
C GLN A 204 3.95 -11.95 6.44
N CYS A 205 3.87 -10.73 6.95
CA CYS A 205 2.63 -9.99 7.13
C CYS A 205 2.85 -8.54 6.72
N CYS A 206 1.91 -8.02 5.93
CA CYS A 206 1.77 -6.61 5.63
C CYS A 206 0.60 -6.05 6.44
N ILE A 207 0.73 -4.83 6.95
CA ILE A 207 -0.34 -4.13 7.66
C ILE A 207 -0.63 -2.78 6.99
N HIS A 208 -1.91 -2.45 6.87
CA HIS A 208 -2.40 -1.18 6.35
C HIS A 208 -3.38 -0.55 7.35
N ASP A 209 -3.35 0.78 7.44
CA ASP A 209 -4.29 1.54 8.27
C ASP A 209 -5.51 1.95 7.43
N ALA A 210 -6.60 1.20 7.61
CA ALA A 210 -7.89 1.40 6.93
C ALA A 210 -8.90 2.15 7.81
N SER A 211 -8.45 2.89 8.84
CA SER A 211 -9.32 3.63 9.75
C SER A 211 -10.07 4.80 9.08
N TYR A 212 -9.78 5.07 7.81
CA TYR A 212 -10.54 6.03 7.00
C TYR A 212 -11.83 5.44 6.40
N ILE A 213 -12.01 4.11 6.45
CA ILE A 213 -13.27 3.46 6.08
C ILE A 213 -14.33 3.86 7.10
N GLY A 214 -15.40 4.50 6.63
CA GLY A 214 -16.48 4.96 7.49
C GLY A 214 -17.41 3.82 7.86
N THR A 215 -17.94 3.88 9.08
CA THR A 215 -18.95 2.92 9.58
C THR A 215 -20.30 3.62 9.70
N LEU A 216 -21.34 2.94 9.25
CA LEU A 216 -22.74 3.31 9.47
C LEU A 216 -23.40 2.21 10.29
N GLU A 217 -24.16 2.58 11.32
CA GLU A 217 -24.99 1.66 12.08
C GLU A 217 -26.45 1.85 11.69
N ILE A 218 -27.10 0.76 11.30
CA ILE A 218 -28.55 0.70 11.09
C ILE A 218 -29.15 -0.09 12.24
N SER A 219 -30.08 0.51 12.98
CA SER A 219 -30.75 -0.12 14.12
C SER A 219 -32.27 -0.13 13.92
N GLY A 220 -32.93 -1.24 14.24
CA GLY A 220 -34.38 -1.39 14.10
C GLY A 220 -34.83 -2.86 14.03
N SER A 221 -36.12 -3.10 13.84
CA SER A 221 -36.64 -4.47 13.65
C SER A 221 -36.17 -5.07 12.32
N LEU A 222 -36.08 -6.41 12.25
CA LEU A 222 -35.51 -7.11 11.09
C LEU A 222 -36.28 -6.85 9.78
N ASN A 223 -37.61 -6.89 9.80
CA ASN A 223 -38.44 -6.75 8.61
C ASN A 223 -38.35 -5.35 7.95
N PRO A 224 -38.46 -4.23 8.71
CA PRO A 224 -38.20 -2.91 8.17
C PRO A 224 -36.80 -2.76 7.56
N ILE A 225 -35.74 -3.25 8.25
CA ILE A 225 -34.37 -3.19 7.73
C ILE A 225 -34.25 -3.97 6.42
N LYS A 226 -34.88 -5.15 6.35
CA LYS A 226 -34.91 -5.97 5.14
C LYS A 226 -35.50 -5.22 3.95
N ASN A 227 -36.69 -4.63 4.11
CA ASN A 227 -37.35 -3.90 3.03
C ASN A 227 -36.51 -2.72 2.51
N ILE A 228 -35.81 -2.03 3.42
CA ILE A 228 -34.90 -0.94 3.06
C ILE A 228 -33.72 -1.48 2.26
N LEU A 229 -33.04 -2.52 2.76
CA LEU A 229 -31.86 -3.08 2.11
C LEU A 229 -32.19 -3.74 0.75
N ASP A 230 -33.32 -4.43 0.64
CA ASP A 230 -33.77 -5.03 -0.62
C ASP A 230 -34.01 -3.96 -1.71
N SER A 231 -34.34 -2.71 -1.32
CA SER A 231 -34.52 -1.60 -2.28
C SER A 231 -33.21 -0.97 -2.78
N VAL A 232 -32.09 -1.15 -2.06
CA VAL A 232 -30.80 -0.50 -2.36
C VAL A 232 -29.68 -1.47 -2.69
N THR A 233 -29.88 -2.77 -2.50
CA THR A 233 -28.85 -3.79 -2.75
C THR A 233 -29.09 -4.55 -4.03
N ASP A 234 -28.03 -5.17 -4.54
CA ASP A 234 -28.10 -6.02 -5.72
C ASP A 234 -28.93 -7.30 -5.44
N PRO A 235 -30.05 -7.52 -6.15
CA PRO A 235 -30.89 -8.70 -5.96
C PRO A 235 -30.23 -10.00 -6.46
N SER A 236 -29.15 -9.93 -7.25
CA SER A 236 -28.40 -11.10 -7.74
C SER A 236 -27.40 -11.64 -6.71
N MET A 237 -27.04 -10.84 -5.71
CA MET A 237 -26.14 -11.24 -4.62
C MET A 237 -26.90 -11.93 -3.48
N ILE A 238 -26.15 -12.55 -2.56
CA ILE A 238 -26.73 -13.10 -1.33
C ILE A 238 -27.32 -11.93 -0.52
N PRO A 239 -28.63 -11.96 -0.18
CA PRO A 239 -29.25 -10.86 0.56
C PRO A 239 -28.54 -10.58 1.89
N VAL A 240 -28.44 -9.30 2.23
CA VAL A 240 -27.81 -8.83 3.48
C VAL A 240 -28.50 -9.45 4.71
N THR A 241 -29.81 -9.69 4.62
CA THR A 241 -30.64 -10.28 5.68
C THR A 241 -30.74 -11.80 5.63
N SER A 242 -29.91 -12.49 4.83
CA SER A 242 -29.88 -13.95 4.80
C SER A 242 -29.53 -14.53 6.17
N ALA A 243 -30.12 -15.68 6.53
CA ALA A 243 -29.83 -16.41 7.77
C ALA A 243 -28.33 -16.69 7.99
N ARG A 244 -27.55 -16.75 6.91
CA ARG A 244 -26.08 -16.87 6.94
C ARG A 244 -25.41 -15.73 7.70
N HIS A 245 -25.92 -14.51 7.56
CA HIS A 245 -25.30 -13.29 8.07
C HIS A 245 -26.00 -12.76 9.33
N THR A 246 -27.31 -12.95 9.47
CA THR A 246 -28.09 -12.41 10.60
C THR A 246 -27.65 -12.95 11.96
N SER A 247 -26.98 -14.11 12.01
CA SER A 247 -26.36 -14.65 13.22
C SER A 247 -25.17 -13.82 13.73
N GLY A 248 -24.59 -12.96 12.88
CA GLY A 248 -23.40 -12.17 13.20
C GLY A 248 -22.09 -12.97 13.19
N VAL A 249 -22.12 -14.28 12.91
CA VAL A 249 -20.92 -15.13 12.86
C VAL A 249 -20.06 -14.83 11.63
N LYS A 250 -20.69 -14.37 10.54
CA LYS A 250 -20.04 -14.06 9.28
C LYS A 250 -20.34 -12.65 8.81
N SER A 251 -19.32 -11.97 8.32
CA SER A 251 -19.44 -10.77 7.50
C SER A 251 -19.88 -11.13 6.09
N GLY A 252 -20.56 -10.18 5.44
CA GLY A 252 -20.88 -10.26 4.03
C GLY A 252 -20.37 -9.04 3.26
N GLU A 253 -20.44 -9.14 1.94
CA GLU A 253 -20.14 -8.07 1.00
C GLU A 253 -21.34 -7.89 0.08
N SER A 254 -21.64 -6.65 -0.29
CA SER A 254 -22.73 -6.33 -1.21
C SER A 254 -22.45 -4.99 -1.89
N TYR A 255 -23.29 -4.63 -2.85
CA TYR A 255 -23.23 -3.38 -3.58
C TYR A 255 -24.41 -2.50 -3.20
N LEU A 256 -24.13 -1.22 -2.97
CA LEU A 256 -25.13 -0.19 -2.72
C LEU A 256 -25.47 0.52 -4.03
N TYR A 257 -26.76 0.62 -4.29
CA TYR A 257 -27.37 1.35 -5.39
C TYR A 257 -28.31 2.42 -4.84
N THR A 258 -28.63 3.37 -5.71
CA THR A 258 -29.73 4.31 -5.46
C THR A 258 -31.04 3.53 -5.38
N ALA A 259 -31.96 3.94 -4.50
CA ALA A 259 -33.18 3.19 -4.19
C ALA A 259 -33.99 2.82 -5.44
N ASN A 260 -34.27 1.52 -5.63
CA ASN A 260 -35.02 0.93 -6.73
C ASN A 260 -34.48 1.24 -8.13
N GLN A 261 -33.19 1.58 -8.26
CA GLN A 261 -32.58 1.91 -9.55
C GLN A 261 -31.75 0.78 -10.14
N PHE A 262 -31.55 -0.35 -9.44
CA PHE A 262 -30.80 -1.49 -9.95
C PHE A 262 -31.33 -1.93 -11.33
N PRO A 263 -30.47 -2.13 -12.34
CA PRO A 263 -28.99 -2.19 -12.30
C PRO A 263 -28.26 -0.84 -12.45
N PHE A 264 -28.97 0.28 -12.54
CA PHE A 264 -28.40 1.63 -12.63
C PHE A 264 -28.21 2.28 -11.25
N GLY A 265 -27.47 3.41 -11.21
CA GLY A 265 -27.29 4.18 -9.97
C GLY A 265 -26.37 3.52 -8.95
N ALA A 266 -25.31 2.81 -9.40
CA ALA A 266 -24.32 2.18 -8.54
C ALA A 266 -23.54 3.22 -7.71
N VAL A 267 -23.58 3.09 -6.38
CA VAL A 267 -22.93 4.02 -5.45
C VAL A 267 -21.57 3.49 -5.02
N CYS A 268 -21.54 2.32 -4.36
CA CYS A 268 -20.29 1.70 -3.89
C CYS A 268 -20.47 0.25 -3.41
N PRO A 269 -19.41 -0.57 -3.45
CA PRO A 269 -19.35 -1.80 -2.66
C PRO A 269 -19.24 -1.47 -1.17
N PHE A 270 -19.85 -2.30 -0.33
CA PHE A 270 -19.73 -2.22 1.12
C PHE A 270 -19.61 -3.61 1.73
N THR A 271 -18.91 -3.69 2.86
CA THR A 271 -18.87 -4.90 3.69
C THR A 271 -19.74 -4.68 4.91
N PHE A 272 -20.41 -5.71 5.41
CA PHE A 272 -21.33 -5.57 6.53
C PHE A 272 -21.20 -6.69 7.56
N ILE A 273 -21.61 -6.40 8.79
CA ILE A 273 -21.71 -7.37 9.89
C ILE A 273 -22.97 -7.11 10.71
N TRP A 274 -23.66 -8.18 11.10
CA TRP A 274 -24.78 -8.10 12.03
C TRP A 274 -24.29 -8.24 13.47
N LYS A 275 -24.92 -7.49 14.38
CA LYS A 275 -24.75 -7.70 15.81
C LYS A 275 -25.34 -9.06 16.19
N PRO A 276 -24.58 -9.96 16.84
CA PRO A 276 -25.11 -11.24 17.28
C PRO A 276 -26.21 -11.05 18.32
N LEU A 277 -27.23 -11.89 18.24
CA LEU A 277 -28.30 -11.99 19.23
C LEU A 277 -27.78 -12.57 20.55
N GLU A 278 -28.31 -12.08 21.66
CA GLU A 278 -28.18 -12.80 22.93
C GLU A 278 -29.23 -13.92 22.98
N ALA A 279 -28.83 -15.09 23.48
CA ALA A 279 -29.61 -16.33 23.43
C ALA A 279 -31.01 -16.21 24.06
N ASP A 280 -31.21 -15.29 24.99
CA ASP A 280 -32.46 -15.09 25.71
C ASP A 280 -33.55 -14.38 24.89
N ASN A 281 -33.17 -13.78 23.75
CA ASN A 281 -34.02 -12.93 22.92
C ASN A 281 -34.40 -13.56 21.56
N SER A 282 -34.20 -14.86 21.35
CA SER A 282 -34.40 -15.50 20.04
C SER A 282 -35.85 -15.57 19.56
N ASN A 283 -36.83 -15.51 20.48
CA ASN A 283 -38.22 -15.84 20.20
C ASN A 283 -39.12 -14.62 19.95
N ASP A 284 -38.60 -13.39 20.08
CA ASP A 284 -39.38 -12.17 19.89
C ASP A 284 -39.15 -11.62 18.46
N GLU A 285 -40.20 -11.49 17.66
CA GLU A 285 -40.09 -10.92 16.31
C GLU A 285 -39.76 -9.41 16.34
N ASN A 286 -39.97 -8.77 17.49
CA ASN A 286 -39.74 -7.34 17.73
C ASN A 286 -38.36 -6.99 18.30
N VAL A 287 -37.42 -7.95 18.39
CA VAL A 287 -36.09 -7.62 18.91
C VAL A 287 -35.36 -6.68 17.97
N GLU A 288 -34.91 -5.55 18.52
CA GLU A 288 -34.05 -4.61 17.81
C GLU A 288 -32.75 -5.31 17.34
N ARG A 289 -32.48 -5.19 16.04
CA ARG A 289 -31.24 -5.63 15.42
C ARG A 289 -30.37 -4.40 15.16
N ALA A 290 -29.06 -4.63 15.14
CA ALA A 290 -28.09 -3.64 14.70
C ALA A 290 -27.19 -4.23 13.63
N LEU A 291 -26.88 -3.43 12.62
CA LEU A 291 -26.06 -3.78 11.46
C LEU A 291 -25.02 -2.70 11.25
N TRP A 292 -23.75 -3.08 11.11
CA TRP A 292 -22.70 -2.16 10.68
C TRP A 292 -22.40 -2.32 9.20
N LEU A 293 -22.40 -1.21 8.48
CA LEU A 293 -21.94 -1.10 7.10
C LEU A 293 -20.59 -0.39 7.08
N PHE A 294 -19.61 -0.97 6.40
CA PHE A 294 -18.29 -0.38 6.19
C PHE A 294 -18.19 0.13 4.76
N ILE A 295 -18.07 1.44 4.63
CA ILE A 295 -18.14 2.15 3.35
C ILE A 295 -16.90 3.02 3.18
N HIS A 296 -16.35 3.00 1.97
CA HIS A 296 -15.18 3.79 1.64
C HIS A 296 -15.50 5.30 1.61
N PRO A 297 -14.61 6.19 2.11
CA PRO A 297 -14.91 7.62 2.32
C PRO A 297 -15.25 8.38 1.03
N SER A 298 -14.80 7.91 -0.14
CA SER A 298 -15.14 8.54 -1.43
C SER A 298 -16.63 8.50 -1.77
N ALA A 299 -17.37 7.51 -1.24
CA ALA A 299 -18.81 7.34 -1.45
C ALA A 299 -19.62 7.43 -0.14
N TYR A 300 -18.97 7.61 1.01
CA TYR A 300 -19.63 7.59 2.32
C TYR A 300 -20.75 8.62 2.46
N ARG A 301 -20.54 9.85 1.97
CA ARG A 301 -21.57 10.91 2.02
C ARG A 301 -22.80 10.55 1.18
N GLU A 302 -22.56 10.06 -0.03
CA GLU A 302 -23.62 9.65 -0.96
C GLU A 302 -24.42 8.48 -0.39
N ALA A 303 -23.74 7.44 0.07
CA ALA A 303 -24.35 6.28 0.70
C ALA A 303 -25.15 6.63 1.97
N TYR A 304 -24.62 7.53 2.82
CA TYR A 304 -25.31 7.97 4.03
C TYR A 304 -26.60 8.72 3.69
N ASN A 305 -26.55 9.68 2.76
CA ASN A 305 -27.71 10.46 2.37
C ASN A 305 -28.82 9.56 1.77
N GLU A 306 -28.45 8.59 0.92
CA GLU A 306 -29.42 7.64 0.36
C GLU A 306 -30.09 6.80 1.45
N LEU A 307 -29.31 6.24 2.38
CA LEU A 307 -29.86 5.44 3.48
C LEU A 307 -30.70 6.28 4.45
N GLU A 308 -30.27 7.49 4.80
CA GLU A 308 -30.99 8.40 5.67
C GLU A 308 -32.34 8.82 5.04
N ASN A 309 -32.36 9.13 3.74
CA ASN A 309 -33.58 9.47 3.00
C ASN A 309 -34.60 8.32 2.98
N ILE A 310 -34.14 7.07 2.90
CA ILE A 310 -35.03 5.89 2.92
C ILE A 310 -35.48 5.58 4.34
N CYS A 311 -34.57 5.60 5.31
CA CYS A 311 -34.88 5.33 6.71
C CYS A 311 -35.84 6.37 7.29
N THR A 312 -35.75 7.65 6.89
CA THR A 312 -36.71 8.69 7.34
C THR A 312 -38.14 8.41 6.86
N ARG A 313 -38.29 7.69 5.73
CA ARG A 313 -39.60 7.26 5.20
C ARG A 313 -40.12 5.98 5.87
N ALA A 314 -39.26 5.22 6.55
CA ALA A 314 -39.61 3.95 7.19
C ALA A 314 -39.75 4.12 8.72
N THR A 315 -40.85 3.65 9.29
CA THR A 315 -41.05 3.70 10.75
C THR A 315 -40.21 2.63 11.46
N GLY A 316 -39.50 3.01 12.53
CA GLY A 316 -38.80 2.06 13.41
C GLY A 316 -37.38 1.65 12.98
N VAL A 317 -36.77 2.37 12.03
CA VAL A 317 -35.36 2.19 11.67
C VAL A 317 -34.61 3.51 11.83
N SER A 318 -33.42 3.45 12.42
CA SER A 318 -32.53 4.60 12.56
C SER A 318 -31.16 4.31 11.93
N VAL A 319 -30.53 5.37 11.41
CA VAL A 319 -29.16 5.32 10.87
C VAL A 319 -28.28 6.24 11.72
N LYS A 320 -27.14 5.72 12.17
CA LYS A 320 -26.16 6.46 12.98
C LYS A 320 -24.78 6.40 12.32
N ARG A 321 -24.06 7.51 12.40
CA ARG A 321 -22.69 7.62 11.89
C ARG A 321 -21.68 7.23 12.97
N LEU A 322 -20.78 6.30 12.63
CA LEU A 322 -19.71 5.80 13.52
C LEU A 322 -18.31 5.97 12.92
N ASP A 323 -18.16 6.78 11.88
CA ASP A 323 -16.90 7.06 11.15
C ASP A 323 -15.75 7.65 12.00
N THR A 324 -16.03 8.04 13.25
CA THR A 324 -15.04 8.59 14.18
C THR A 324 -14.81 7.75 15.43
N GLU A 325 -15.56 6.67 15.60
CA GLU A 325 -15.54 5.90 16.84
C GLU A 325 -14.69 4.63 16.78
N LEU A 326 -14.43 4.14 15.57
CA LEU A 326 -13.76 2.88 15.33
C LEU A 326 -12.49 3.09 14.49
N VAL A 327 -11.50 2.24 14.74
CA VAL A 327 -10.22 2.18 14.04
C VAL A 327 -10.11 0.80 13.43
N ARG A 328 -9.72 0.71 12.15
CA ARG A 328 -9.63 -0.55 11.40
C ARG A 328 -8.23 -0.74 10.85
N PHE A 329 -7.61 -1.87 11.18
CA PHE A 329 -6.32 -2.27 10.62
C PHE A 329 -6.48 -3.52 9.77
N GLU A 330 -5.95 -3.46 8.55
CA GLU A 330 -5.94 -4.59 7.63
C GLU A 330 -4.58 -5.29 7.72
N LEU A 331 -4.53 -6.54 8.17
CA LEU A 331 -3.33 -7.36 8.18
C LEU A 331 -3.45 -8.46 7.14
N SER A 332 -2.55 -8.47 6.16
CA SER A 332 -2.50 -9.48 5.09
C SER A 332 -1.26 -10.34 5.19
N GLY A 333 -1.36 -11.59 4.72
CA GLY A 333 -0.25 -12.54 4.66
C GLY A 333 -0.36 -13.70 5.65
N PRO A 334 0.39 -14.80 5.41
CA PRO A 334 0.28 -16.01 6.22
C PRO A 334 0.66 -15.80 7.69
N ARG A 335 1.60 -14.90 7.98
CA ARG A 335 2.02 -14.61 9.37
C ARG A 335 1.11 -13.62 10.10
N ALA A 336 0.03 -13.14 9.47
CA ALA A 336 -0.89 -12.19 10.10
C ALA A 336 -1.51 -12.79 11.37
N HIS A 337 -1.98 -14.04 11.30
CA HIS A 337 -2.56 -14.75 12.45
C HIS A 337 -1.58 -14.85 13.63
N ALA A 338 -0.35 -15.25 13.35
CA ALA A 338 0.71 -15.38 14.35
C ALA A 338 1.08 -14.07 15.04
N ILE A 339 1.01 -12.95 14.31
CA ILE A 339 1.23 -11.62 14.87
C ILE A 339 0.08 -11.25 15.80
N LEU A 340 -1.15 -11.42 15.35
CA LEU A 340 -2.33 -11.07 16.14
C LEU A 340 -2.33 -11.82 17.46
N GLU A 341 -2.15 -13.13 17.42
CA GLU A 341 -2.14 -13.98 18.60
C GLU A 341 -1.10 -13.58 19.67
N GLU A 342 0.15 -13.28 19.31
CA GLU A 342 1.16 -12.83 20.29
C GLU A 342 0.86 -11.41 20.81
N THR A 343 0.21 -10.55 20.00
CA THR A 343 -0.11 -9.17 20.40
C THR A 343 -1.40 -9.07 21.22
N LEU A 344 -2.39 -9.89 20.93
CA LEU A 344 -3.73 -9.92 21.52
C LEU A 344 -3.74 -10.89 22.70
N GLN A 345 -3.27 -10.41 23.85
CA GLN A 345 -3.23 -11.21 25.07
C GLN A 345 -4.61 -11.26 25.72
N ILE A 346 -5.09 -12.47 25.98
CA ILE A 346 -6.40 -12.72 26.59
C ILE A 346 -6.25 -12.75 28.12
N PRO A 347 -7.09 -12.02 28.87
CA PRO A 347 -7.13 -12.09 30.33
C PRO A 347 -7.41 -13.52 30.80
N SER A 348 -6.68 -13.99 31.81
CA SER A 348 -6.80 -15.38 32.31
C SER A 348 -8.22 -15.76 32.74
N GLU A 349 -8.97 -14.82 33.32
CA GLU A 349 -10.38 -14.98 33.75
C GLU A 349 -11.34 -15.27 32.59
N MET A 350 -11.03 -14.79 31.37
CA MET A 350 -11.93 -14.88 30.21
C MET A 350 -11.56 -16.02 29.26
N LYS A 351 -10.49 -16.77 29.52
CA LYS A 351 -10.01 -17.83 28.62
C LYS A 351 -11.02 -18.97 28.41
N GLU A 352 -11.89 -19.19 29.38
CA GLU A 352 -12.93 -20.22 29.32
C GLU A 352 -14.15 -19.81 28.49
N MET A 353 -14.26 -18.53 28.12
CA MET A 353 -15.34 -18.09 27.24
C MET A 353 -15.16 -18.68 25.83
N PRO A 354 -16.24 -19.11 25.17
CA PRO A 354 -16.17 -19.72 23.83
C PRO A 354 -15.34 -18.94 22.79
N PRO A 355 -15.49 -17.61 22.60
CA PRO A 355 -14.69 -16.87 21.61
C PRO A 355 -13.18 -16.92 21.92
N HIS A 356 -12.81 -16.80 23.20
CA HIS A 356 -11.42 -16.79 23.66
C HIS A 356 -10.79 -18.18 23.61
N GLN A 357 -11.58 -19.23 23.88
CA GLN A 357 -11.14 -20.62 23.79
C GLN A 357 -10.79 -20.99 22.35
N ILE A 358 -11.66 -20.68 21.38
CA ILE A 358 -11.38 -20.95 19.96
C ILE A 358 -10.14 -20.19 19.51
N TRP A 359 -10.04 -18.90 19.86
CA TRP A 359 -8.86 -18.11 19.50
C TRP A 359 -7.56 -18.75 20.00
N SER A 360 -7.59 -19.31 21.22
CA SER A 360 -6.47 -20.03 21.81
C SER A 360 -6.19 -21.37 21.11
N ASP A 361 -7.22 -22.10 20.70
CA ASP A 361 -7.07 -23.37 19.96
C ASP A 361 -6.56 -23.16 18.53
N LEU A 362 -6.82 -21.99 17.94
CA LEU A 362 -6.30 -21.58 16.63
C LEU A 362 -4.82 -21.13 16.67
N LEU A 363 -4.12 -21.29 17.79
CA LEU A 363 -2.69 -20.95 17.96
C LEU A 363 -1.80 -21.54 16.85
N CYS A 364 -2.05 -22.79 16.47
CA CYS A 364 -1.27 -23.49 15.45
C CYS A 364 -1.71 -23.20 14.00
N LEU A 365 -2.69 -22.32 13.78
CA LEU A 365 -3.15 -21.98 12.43
C LEU A 365 -2.01 -21.30 11.64
N ARG A 366 -1.69 -21.86 10.47
CA ARG A 366 -0.59 -21.34 9.63
C ARG A 366 -0.99 -20.18 8.74
N THR A 367 -2.23 -20.19 8.28
CA THR A 367 -2.73 -19.21 7.31
C THR A 367 -4.17 -18.85 7.67
N PRO A 368 -4.54 -17.56 7.62
CA PRO A 368 -5.92 -17.14 7.85
C PRO A 368 -6.88 -17.66 6.75
N VAL A 369 -6.37 -18.03 5.58
CA VAL A 369 -7.14 -18.59 4.45
C VAL A 369 -7.70 -19.98 4.77
N SER A 370 -7.15 -20.67 5.77
CA SER A 370 -7.65 -21.98 6.19
C SER A 370 -8.98 -21.91 6.96
N LEU A 371 -9.39 -20.71 7.38
CA LEU A 371 -10.69 -20.47 8.00
C LEU A 371 -11.75 -20.17 6.93
N PRO A 372 -13.04 -20.45 7.22
CA PRO A 372 -14.12 -20.05 6.35
C PRO A 372 -14.11 -18.52 6.11
N PRO A 373 -14.53 -18.05 4.92
CA PRO A 373 -14.52 -16.64 4.57
C PRO A 373 -15.45 -15.83 5.47
N GLY A 374 -15.01 -14.63 5.82
CA GLY A 374 -15.83 -13.64 6.51
C GLY A 374 -16.12 -13.97 7.97
N VAL A 375 -15.46 -14.97 8.56
CA VAL A 375 -15.67 -15.33 9.97
C VAL A 375 -15.31 -14.17 10.90
N VAL A 376 -16.17 -13.94 11.90
CA VAL A 376 -16.03 -12.84 12.86
C VAL A 376 -15.73 -13.37 14.27
N PHE A 377 -14.76 -12.75 14.95
CA PHE A 377 -14.45 -13.00 16.36
C PHE A 377 -14.62 -11.74 17.18
N GLY A 378 -15.30 -11.85 18.31
CA GLY A 378 -15.33 -10.82 19.36
C GLY A 378 -14.41 -11.22 20.51
N LEU A 379 -13.32 -10.49 20.70
CA LEU A 379 -12.34 -10.76 21.75
C LEU A 379 -12.26 -9.57 22.70
N THR A 380 -12.11 -9.85 23.99
CA THR A 380 -11.69 -8.86 24.98
C THR A 380 -10.24 -9.13 25.34
N VAL A 381 -9.37 -8.14 25.13
CA VAL A 381 -7.91 -8.27 25.24
C VAL A 381 -7.33 -7.26 26.23
N ASP A 382 -6.20 -7.60 26.82
CA ASP A 382 -5.42 -6.65 27.62
C ASP A 382 -4.76 -5.59 26.73
N ASP A 383 -4.38 -4.45 27.33
CA ASP A 383 -3.61 -3.42 26.64
C ASP A 383 -2.35 -4.02 25.97
N PRO A 384 -2.21 -3.94 24.63
CA PRO A 384 -1.10 -4.53 23.89
C PRO A 384 0.26 -3.91 24.22
N ARG A 385 0.29 -2.81 24.99
CA ARG A 385 1.51 -2.19 25.51
C ARG A 385 2.05 -2.91 26.75
N LEU A 386 1.23 -3.64 27.51
CA LEU A 386 1.71 -4.35 28.71
C LEU A 386 2.69 -5.49 28.34
N SER A 387 2.40 -6.19 27.24
CA SER A 387 3.23 -7.25 26.67
C SER A 387 4.37 -6.76 25.76
N PHE A 388 4.56 -5.44 25.64
CA PHE A 388 5.50 -4.84 24.70
C PHE A 388 6.98 -4.95 25.13
N PRO A 389 7.92 -5.28 24.21
CA PRO A 389 7.70 -5.65 22.82
C PRO A 389 7.25 -7.12 22.69
N PRO A 390 6.26 -7.41 21.82
CA PRO A 390 5.85 -8.78 21.54
C PRO A 390 7.01 -9.56 20.91
N LYS A 391 7.20 -10.82 21.33
CA LYS A 391 8.26 -11.68 20.82
C LYS A 391 7.63 -12.88 20.14
N ILE A 392 7.63 -12.88 18.81
CA ILE A 392 7.06 -13.99 18.06
C ILE A 392 7.99 -15.20 18.15
N PRO A 393 7.54 -16.35 18.65
CA PRO A 393 8.33 -17.57 18.66
C PRO A 393 8.54 -18.09 17.23
N SER A 394 9.64 -18.82 17.01
CA SER A 394 9.81 -19.57 15.76
C SER A 394 8.75 -20.67 15.70
N ARG A 395 7.96 -20.71 14.62
CA ARG A 395 6.95 -21.77 14.43
C ARG A 395 7.57 -22.96 13.71
N PRO A 396 7.28 -24.20 14.15
CA PRO A 396 7.69 -25.41 13.43
C PRO A 396 6.91 -25.56 12.11
N ASP A 397 7.50 -26.26 11.15
CA ASP A 397 6.91 -26.52 9.83
C ASP A 397 5.82 -27.61 9.85
N TYR A 398 5.49 -28.16 11.01
CA TYR A 398 4.41 -29.13 11.22
C TYR A 398 3.41 -28.61 12.26
N THR A 399 2.12 -28.92 12.08
CA THR A 399 1.09 -28.70 13.11
C THR A 399 1.00 -29.96 13.96
N PRO A 400 1.08 -29.87 15.30
CA PRO A 400 0.89 -31.03 16.17
C PRO A 400 -0.49 -31.67 15.94
N SER A 401 -0.58 -32.99 15.86
CA SER A 401 -1.85 -33.70 15.54
C SER A 401 -2.99 -33.35 16.49
N GLY A 402 -2.70 -33.14 17.78
CA GLY A 402 -3.71 -32.71 18.77
C GLY A 402 -4.24 -31.29 18.51
N ALA A 403 -3.40 -30.37 18.02
CA ALA A 403 -3.84 -29.03 17.64
C ALA A 403 -4.65 -29.06 16.34
N GLN A 404 -4.26 -29.91 15.37
CA GLN A 404 -5.01 -30.11 14.14
C GLN A 404 -6.43 -30.64 14.43
N ALA A 405 -6.56 -31.66 15.28
CA ALA A 405 -7.87 -32.21 15.65
C ALA A 405 -8.80 -31.17 16.30
N LYS A 406 -8.26 -30.25 17.12
CA LYS A 406 -9.01 -29.12 17.68
C LYS A 406 -9.48 -28.15 16.61
N ILE A 407 -8.59 -27.78 15.68
CA ILE A 407 -8.93 -26.91 14.55
C ILE A 407 -10.07 -27.55 13.73
N ASP A 408 -9.92 -28.83 13.38
CA ASP A 408 -10.92 -29.56 12.59
C ASP A 408 -12.27 -29.64 13.32
N SER A 409 -12.26 -29.86 14.64
CA SER A 409 -13.46 -29.86 15.47
C SER A 409 -14.20 -28.51 15.44
N HIS A 410 -13.48 -27.40 15.57
CA HIS A 410 -14.06 -26.06 15.48
C HIS A 410 -14.54 -25.69 14.07
N LEU A 411 -13.86 -26.19 13.03
CA LEU A 411 -14.29 -25.99 11.64
C LEU A 411 -15.60 -26.73 11.32
N MET A 412 -15.84 -27.88 11.94
CA MET A 412 -17.09 -28.61 11.80
C MET A 412 -18.22 -27.98 12.62
N ASN A 413 -17.91 -27.57 13.86
CA ASN A 413 -18.88 -27.03 14.81
C ASN A 413 -18.48 -25.63 15.26
N TRP A 414 -18.72 -24.64 14.39
CA TRP A 414 -18.43 -23.25 14.73
C TRP A 414 -19.46 -22.71 15.74
N PRO A 415 -19.05 -22.21 16.92
CA PRO A 415 -20.00 -21.75 17.92
C PRO A 415 -20.59 -20.40 17.54
N MET A 416 -21.90 -20.27 17.78
CA MET A 416 -22.68 -19.07 17.43
C MET A 416 -22.24 -17.82 18.22
N ASN A 417 -21.69 -18.01 19.42
CA ASN A 417 -21.27 -16.92 20.30
C ASN A 417 -19.85 -16.40 20.02
N ALA A 418 -19.17 -16.91 18.98
CA ALA A 418 -17.79 -16.51 18.66
C ALA A 418 -17.64 -15.02 18.31
N SER A 419 -18.68 -14.40 17.75
CA SER A 419 -18.69 -13.00 17.32
C SER A 419 -19.17 -12.02 18.40
N LYS A 420 -19.54 -12.52 19.61
CA LYS A 420 -20.01 -11.67 20.71
C LYS A 420 -18.90 -10.72 21.16
N SER A 421 -19.18 -9.42 21.12
CA SER A 421 -18.22 -8.37 21.50
C SER A 421 -18.91 -7.23 22.22
N ASP A 422 -18.25 -6.64 23.22
CA ASP A 422 -18.75 -5.43 23.90
C ASP A 422 -18.50 -4.17 23.06
N LEU A 423 -17.80 -4.29 21.93
CA LEU A 423 -17.48 -3.17 21.03
C LEU A 423 -18.74 -2.48 20.47
N TRP A 424 -19.86 -3.20 20.40
CA TRP A 424 -21.13 -2.67 19.91
C TRP A 424 -21.73 -1.61 20.85
N ASP A 425 -21.40 -1.63 22.15
CA ASP A 425 -21.93 -0.68 23.13
C ASP A 425 -21.11 0.61 23.18
N ALA A 426 -21.76 1.74 22.89
CA ALA A 426 -21.16 3.07 22.93
C ALA A 426 -20.62 3.45 24.33
N THR A 427 -21.25 2.97 25.41
CA THR A 427 -20.82 3.27 26.78
C THR A 427 -19.49 2.58 27.10
N VAL A 428 -19.31 1.33 26.64
CA VAL A 428 -18.07 0.58 26.77
C VAL A 428 -16.97 1.24 25.95
N ARG A 429 -17.26 1.64 24.69
CA ARG A 429 -16.31 2.39 23.85
C ARG A 429 -15.84 3.68 24.53
N GLY A 430 -16.76 4.46 25.09
CA GLY A 430 -16.46 5.69 25.81
C GLY A 430 -15.58 5.47 27.05
N ARG A 431 -15.90 4.44 27.84
CA ARG A 431 -15.15 4.07 29.05
C ARG A 431 -13.71 3.66 28.72
N VAL A 432 -13.54 2.78 27.74
CA VAL A 432 -12.24 2.25 27.32
C VAL A 432 -11.33 3.35 26.74
N ALA A 433 -11.90 4.37 26.09
CA ALA A 433 -11.13 5.52 25.63
C ALA A 433 -10.54 6.36 26.77
N VAL A 434 -11.22 6.45 27.93
CA VAL A 434 -10.77 7.25 29.07
C VAL A 434 -9.88 6.46 30.04
N CYS A 435 -10.14 5.16 30.23
CA CYS A 435 -9.41 4.31 31.18
C CYS A 435 -7.98 3.91 30.74
N SER A 436 -7.41 4.56 29.71
CA SER A 436 -6.09 4.18 29.18
C SER A 436 -4.94 4.77 29.99
N ALA A 437 -4.04 3.91 30.48
CA ALA A 437 -2.80 4.34 31.13
C ALA A 437 -1.89 5.13 30.16
N SER A 438 -1.22 6.15 30.68
CA SER A 438 -0.30 6.94 29.86
C SER A 438 0.95 6.15 29.49
N GLU A 439 1.54 6.42 28.33
CA GLU A 439 2.80 5.77 27.92
C GLU A 439 3.95 6.05 28.91
N SER A 440 3.93 7.20 29.58
CA SER A 440 4.92 7.56 30.61
C SER A 440 4.78 6.68 31.85
N GLU A 441 3.55 6.46 32.31
CA GLU A 441 3.23 5.60 33.46
C GLU A 441 3.61 4.14 33.19
N LEU A 442 3.27 3.62 32.01
CA LEU A 442 3.68 2.26 31.61
C LEU A 442 5.21 2.13 31.54
N ASN A 443 5.92 3.14 31.03
CA ASN A 443 7.39 3.15 31.04
C ASN A 443 7.96 3.24 32.45
N HIS A 444 7.31 3.98 33.36
CA HIS A 444 7.70 4.02 34.76
C HIS A 444 7.56 2.64 35.40
N ARG A 445 6.42 1.96 35.22
CA ARG A 445 6.21 0.56 35.67
C ARG A 445 7.29 -0.38 35.14
N ARG A 446 7.61 -0.31 33.85
CA ARG A 446 8.71 -1.10 33.25
C ARG A 446 10.06 -0.83 33.88
N SER A 447 10.33 0.42 34.27
CA SER A 447 11.62 0.81 34.88
C SER A 447 11.78 0.33 36.33
N GLN A 448 10.68 0.03 37.02
CA GLN A 448 10.71 -0.53 38.37
C GLN A 448 11.05 -2.03 38.40
N HIS A 449 10.90 -2.74 37.27
CA HIS A 449 11.30 -4.13 37.18
C HIS A 449 12.84 -4.25 37.19
N LEU A 450 13.37 -5.05 38.12
CA LEU A 450 14.80 -5.32 38.27
C LEU A 450 15.41 -5.98 37.03
N ILE A 451 14.64 -6.85 36.36
CA ILE A 451 15.10 -7.61 35.19
C ILE A 451 14.64 -6.88 33.92
N PRO A 452 15.56 -6.39 33.07
CA PRO A 452 15.20 -5.76 31.81
C PRO A 452 14.48 -6.74 30.88
N GLY A 453 13.32 -6.33 30.37
CA GLY A 453 12.55 -7.11 29.39
C GLY A 453 11.48 -8.03 30.00
N THR A 454 11.30 -8.03 31.32
CA THR A 454 10.14 -8.65 31.97
C THR A 454 8.86 -7.92 31.55
N LYS A 455 7.88 -8.67 31.04
CA LYS A 455 6.56 -8.14 30.63
C LYS A 455 5.85 -7.54 31.86
N VAL A 456 5.10 -6.46 31.65
CA VAL A 456 4.33 -5.83 32.74
C VAL A 456 3.08 -6.66 33.00
N ILE A 457 2.83 -7.01 34.26
CA ILE A 457 1.64 -7.77 34.64
C ILE A 457 0.44 -6.82 34.64
N PRO A 458 -0.69 -7.21 34.00
CA PRO A 458 -1.93 -6.44 34.04
C PRO A 458 -2.44 -6.27 35.48
N THR A 459 -2.96 -5.08 35.78
CA THR A 459 -3.60 -4.73 37.05
C THR A 459 -5.07 -4.42 36.81
N GLU A 460 -5.90 -4.44 37.86
CA GLU A 460 -7.34 -4.11 37.75
C GLU A 460 -7.61 -2.69 37.21
N LYS A 461 -6.64 -1.78 37.33
CA LYS A 461 -6.72 -0.42 36.79
C LYS A 461 -6.45 -0.36 35.28
N ASP A 462 -5.83 -1.39 34.71
CA ASP A 462 -5.52 -1.43 33.29
C ASP A 462 -6.78 -1.73 32.47
N ALA A 463 -6.92 -1.05 31.33
CA ALA A 463 -8.09 -1.22 30.48
C ALA A 463 -8.10 -2.58 29.78
N ARG A 464 -9.26 -3.25 29.83
CA ARG A 464 -9.61 -4.40 28.99
C ARG A 464 -10.33 -3.87 27.74
N VAL A 465 -9.77 -4.13 26.56
CA VAL A 465 -10.21 -3.53 25.30
C VAL A 465 -11.00 -4.55 24.48
N PRO A 466 -12.26 -4.28 24.11
CA PRO A 466 -12.98 -5.14 23.17
C PRO A 466 -12.47 -4.90 21.75
N VAL A 467 -12.24 -5.99 21.02
CA VAL A 467 -11.70 -6.02 19.67
C VAL A 467 -12.57 -6.95 18.83
N LEU A 468 -12.84 -6.55 17.60
CA LEU A 468 -13.50 -7.41 16.62
C LEU A 468 -12.50 -7.81 15.53
N LEU A 469 -12.39 -9.09 15.23
CA LEU A 469 -11.57 -9.60 14.13
C LEU A 469 -12.49 -10.13 13.03
N ILE A 470 -12.28 -9.68 11.80
CA ILE A 470 -13.01 -10.17 10.63
C ILE A 470 -12.00 -10.82 9.70
N GLN A 471 -12.20 -12.10 9.39
CA GLN A 471 -11.38 -12.80 8.42
C GLN A 471 -11.71 -12.28 7.02
N ARG A 472 -10.68 -11.89 6.26
CA ARG A 472 -10.80 -11.61 4.83
C ARG A 472 -10.23 -12.76 4.02
N ALA A 473 -11.04 -13.27 3.11
CA ALA A 473 -10.61 -14.20 2.07
C ALA A 473 -10.95 -13.64 0.69
N ALA A 474 -9.93 -13.13 0.01
CA ALA A 474 -9.96 -12.76 -1.39
C ALA A 474 -10.21 -13.96 -2.32
N ALA A 475 -10.04 -15.18 -1.78
CA ALA A 475 -10.09 -16.40 -2.56
C ALA A 475 -11.47 -16.79 -3.14
N TYR A 476 -12.53 -16.05 -2.81
CA TYR A 476 -13.90 -16.33 -3.26
C TYR A 476 -14.40 -15.38 -4.36
N CYS A 477 -13.65 -14.32 -4.66
CA CYS A 477 -14.00 -13.31 -5.67
C CYS A 477 -13.52 -13.68 -7.09
N THR A 478 -12.99 -14.89 -7.28
CA THR A 478 -12.63 -15.37 -8.62
C THR A 478 -12.82 -16.88 -8.71
N GLN A 479 -13.40 -17.33 -9.82
CA GLN A 479 -13.55 -18.76 -10.11
C GLN A 479 -12.25 -19.39 -10.64
N ASP A 480 -11.24 -18.59 -10.99
CA ASP A 480 -9.98 -19.08 -11.54
C ASP A 480 -9.04 -19.62 -10.44
N THR A 481 -9.07 -20.94 -10.28
CA THR A 481 -8.22 -21.68 -9.33
C THR A 481 -6.72 -21.40 -9.48
N ASN A 482 -6.23 -21.02 -10.65
CA ASN A 482 -4.81 -20.73 -10.89
C ASN A 482 -4.41 -19.33 -10.40
N VAL A 483 -5.26 -18.33 -10.62
CA VAL A 483 -5.06 -16.99 -10.06
C VAL A 483 -5.08 -17.09 -8.54
N LEU A 484 -6.09 -17.78 -8.00
CA LEU A 484 -6.22 -18.04 -6.56
C LEU A 484 -4.98 -18.69 -5.96
N ARG A 485 -4.41 -19.72 -6.57
CA ARG A 485 -3.18 -20.38 -6.07
C ARG A 485 -1.98 -19.44 -6.05
N ARG A 486 -1.85 -18.54 -7.04
CA ARG A 486 -0.70 -17.63 -7.19
C ARG A 486 -0.79 -16.38 -6.33
N SER A 487 -2.01 -15.96 -6.00
CA SER A 487 -2.34 -14.77 -5.21
C SER A 487 -2.58 -15.02 -3.72
N ARG A 488 -2.62 -16.29 -3.27
CA ARG A 488 -2.83 -16.65 -1.86
C ARG A 488 -1.98 -15.82 -0.91
N GLY A 489 -2.63 -15.17 0.06
CA GLY A 489 -2.00 -14.41 1.13
C GLY A 489 -1.66 -12.96 0.78
N LEU A 490 -1.83 -12.49 -0.46
CA LEU A 490 -1.54 -11.08 -0.80
C LEU A 490 -2.64 -10.13 -0.30
N ALA A 491 -3.91 -10.46 -0.55
CA ALA A 491 -5.07 -9.70 -0.09
C ALA A 491 -5.80 -10.38 1.10
N ASP A 492 -5.56 -11.69 1.31
CA ASP A 492 -6.15 -12.45 2.41
C ASP A 492 -5.54 -12.10 3.76
N GLY A 493 -6.36 -12.13 4.81
CA GLY A 493 -5.89 -11.82 6.15
C GLY A 493 -6.99 -11.54 7.18
N TRP A 494 -6.72 -10.56 8.04
CA TRP A 494 -7.58 -10.17 9.15
C TRP A 494 -7.79 -8.66 9.16
N ASP A 495 -9.02 -8.26 9.42
CA ASP A 495 -9.36 -6.89 9.77
C ASP A 495 -9.58 -6.80 11.26
N VAL A 496 -8.80 -5.96 11.91
CA VAL A 496 -8.85 -5.71 13.35
C VAL A 496 -9.58 -4.39 13.56
N ILE A 497 -10.74 -4.45 14.20
CA ILE A 497 -11.52 -3.28 14.58
C ILE A 497 -11.33 -3.05 16.07
N VAL A 498 -10.87 -1.85 16.41
CA VAL A 498 -10.65 -1.41 17.79
C VAL A 498 -11.37 -0.10 18.07
N PRO A 499 -11.68 0.23 19.34
CA PRO A 499 -12.23 1.53 19.70
C PRO A 499 -11.23 2.66 19.38
N LYS A 500 -11.75 3.87 19.18
CA LYS A 500 -10.94 5.09 19.11
C LYS A 500 -10.01 5.24 20.33
N GLU A 501 -8.94 5.99 20.17
CA GLU A 501 -7.82 6.23 21.10
C GLU A 501 -6.83 5.04 21.25
N TRP A 502 -7.24 3.83 20.88
CA TRP A 502 -6.40 2.64 21.00
C TRP A 502 -5.58 2.34 19.74
N GLY A 503 -5.87 2.97 18.61
CA GLY A 503 -5.25 2.66 17.32
C GLY A 503 -3.73 2.77 17.36
N ARG A 504 -3.18 3.80 18.01
CA ARG A 504 -1.72 3.98 18.12
C ARG A 504 -1.04 2.91 18.97
N ALA A 505 -1.71 2.40 20.02
CA ALA A 505 -1.17 1.37 20.91
C ALA A 505 -1.04 0.05 20.16
N PHE A 506 -2.13 -0.41 19.54
CA PHE A 506 -2.16 -1.62 18.71
C PHE A 506 -1.20 -1.52 17.52
N TRP A 507 -1.22 -0.40 16.78
CA TRP A 507 -0.33 -0.20 15.64
C TRP A 507 1.14 -0.40 16.01
N LYS A 508 1.61 0.20 17.11
CA LYS A 508 3.00 0.00 17.55
C LYS A 508 3.28 -1.47 17.85
N SER A 509 2.41 -2.17 18.56
CA SER A 509 2.64 -3.57 18.92
C SER A 509 2.70 -4.46 17.68
N PHE A 510 1.83 -4.28 16.68
CA PHE A 510 1.89 -5.02 15.41
C PHE A 510 3.21 -4.79 14.65
N ILE A 511 3.67 -3.53 14.56
CA ILE A 511 4.94 -3.21 13.89
C ILE A 511 6.14 -3.85 14.60
N PHE A 512 6.15 -3.86 15.94
CA PHE A 512 7.23 -4.47 16.71
C PHE A 512 7.18 -6.01 16.69
N ALA A 513 6.00 -6.60 16.52
CA ALA A 513 5.86 -8.03 16.29
C ALA A 513 6.49 -8.45 14.95
N GLY A 514 6.49 -7.55 13.95
CA GLY A 514 7.15 -7.77 12.65
C GLY A 514 6.25 -7.55 11.45
N ALA A 515 5.06 -6.95 11.64
CA ALA A 515 4.22 -6.55 10.52
C ALA A 515 4.88 -5.42 9.72
N ARG A 516 4.89 -5.55 8.39
CA ARG A 516 5.41 -4.51 7.50
C ARG A 516 4.31 -3.52 7.14
N ALA A 517 4.47 -2.25 7.51
CA ALA A 517 3.50 -1.22 7.14
C ALA A 517 3.53 -0.90 5.63
N GLY A 518 2.35 -0.90 4.99
CA GLY A 518 2.12 -0.44 3.62
C GLY A 518 1.17 0.77 3.58
N GLY A 519 1.37 1.66 2.61
CA GLY A 519 0.43 2.75 2.33
C GLY A 519 -0.66 2.32 1.36
N LEU A 520 -1.42 3.29 0.85
CA LEU A 520 -2.45 3.07 -0.17
C LEU A 520 -1.89 2.38 -1.43
N ARG A 521 -0.69 2.74 -1.87
CA ARG A 521 -0.05 2.14 -3.05
C ARG A 521 0.28 0.67 -2.85
N GLU A 522 0.85 0.30 -1.70
CA GLU A 522 1.15 -1.11 -1.41
C GLU A 522 -0.13 -1.93 -1.24
N ARG A 523 -1.18 -1.37 -0.62
CA ARG A 523 -2.50 -2.00 -0.56
C ARG A 523 -3.06 -2.24 -1.96
N HIS A 524 -3.12 -1.21 -2.79
CA HIS A 524 -3.62 -1.31 -4.17
C HIS A 524 -2.82 -2.32 -5.00
N SER A 525 -1.49 -2.32 -4.89
CA SER A 525 -0.64 -3.31 -5.55
C SER A 525 -0.90 -4.74 -5.08
N SER A 526 -1.18 -4.97 -3.80
CA SER A 526 -1.55 -6.32 -3.32
C SER A 526 -2.88 -6.79 -3.92
N TRP A 527 -3.88 -5.92 -4.00
CA TRP A 527 -5.17 -6.23 -4.62
C TRP A 527 -5.04 -6.51 -6.13
N PHE A 528 -4.28 -5.67 -6.83
CA PHE A 528 -3.96 -5.84 -8.24
C PHE A 528 -3.23 -7.17 -8.52
N GLU A 529 -2.21 -7.52 -7.73
CA GLU A 529 -1.52 -8.81 -7.85
C GLU A 529 -2.41 -10.00 -7.48
N SER A 530 -3.47 -9.76 -6.71
CA SER A 530 -4.51 -10.74 -6.42
C SER A 530 -5.55 -10.90 -7.54
N GLY A 531 -5.55 -10.01 -8.53
CA GLY A 531 -6.56 -9.97 -9.58
C GLY A 531 -7.91 -9.44 -9.09
N LEU A 532 -7.93 -8.66 -8.01
CA LEU A 532 -9.14 -8.07 -7.44
C LEU A 532 -9.24 -6.57 -7.74
N PRO A 533 -10.44 -6.05 -8.06
CA PRO A 533 -10.66 -4.61 -8.16
C PRO A 533 -10.61 -3.96 -6.77
N CYS A 534 -10.05 -2.76 -6.69
CA CYS A 534 -9.91 -1.99 -5.47
C CYS A 534 -10.74 -0.71 -5.57
N PHE A 535 -11.79 -0.58 -4.77
CA PHE A 535 -12.59 0.64 -4.74
C PHE A 535 -11.79 1.81 -4.14
N PRO A 536 -11.82 3.02 -4.74
CA PRO A 536 -12.65 3.49 -5.86
C PRO A 536 -11.96 3.45 -7.24
N TYR A 537 -10.78 2.85 -7.34
CA TYR A 537 -9.91 2.93 -8.52
C TYR A 537 -10.49 2.21 -9.73
N GLU A 538 -10.88 0.94 -9.57
CA GLU A 538 -11.38 0.07 -10.65
C GLU A 538 -12.92 0.05 -10.81
N TYR A 539 -13.63 1.08 -10.35
CA TYR A 539 -15.11 1.14 -10.33
C TYR A 539 -15.66 2.33 -11.15
N PRO A 540 -15.47 2.33 -12.49
CA PRO A 540 -15.81 3.47 -13.36
C PRO A 540 -17.30 3.80 -13.42
N GLU A 541 -18.17 2.83 -13.12
CA GLU A 541 -19.63 2.99 -13.08
C GLU A 541 -20.10 3.85 -11.90
N THR A 542 -19.28 3.97 -10.85
CA THR A 542 -19.64 4.74 -9.65
C THR A 542 -19.25 6.21 -9.78
N ASN A 543 -20.00 7.08 -9.09
CA ASN A 543 -19.65 8.51 -8.98
C ASN A 543 -18.25 8.73 -8.38
N ALA A 544 -17.87 7.89 -7.42
CA ALA A 544 -16.54 7.92 -6.81
C ALA A 544 -15.43 7.60 -7.82
N GLY A 545 -15.60 6.57 -8.65
CA GLY A 545 -14.64 6.21 -9.69
C GLY A 545 -14.51 7.29 -10.76
N ARG A 546 -15.62 7.90 -11.19
CA ARG A 546 -15.60 9.03 -12.12
C ARG A 546 -14.83 10.23 -11.57
N ARG A 547 -15.09 10.63 -10.32
CA ARG A 547 -14.34 11.71 -9.64
C ARG A 547 -12.85 11.40 -9.53
N TYR A 548 -12.51 10.14 -9.25
CA TYR A 548 -11.11 9.69 -9.20
C TYR A 548 -10.43 9.79 -10.57
N SER A 549 -11.07 9.30 -11.63
CA SER A 549 -10.59 9.36 -13.02
C SER A 549 -10.39 10.80 -13.50
N MET A 550 -11.33 11.71 -13.21
CA MET A 550 -11.17 13.15 -13.50
C MET A 550 -9.99 13.77 -12.73
N GLY A 551 -9.75 13.34 -11.49
CA GLY A 551 -8.60 13.76 -10.69
C GLY A 551 -7.27 13.31 -11.30
N ILE A 552 -7.20 12.10 -11.85
CA ILE A 552 -6.05 11.63 -12.62
C ILE A 552 -5.87 12.48 -13.88
N GLN A 553 -6.95 12.70 -14.63
CA GLN A 553 -6.94 13.49 -15.86
C GLN A 553 -6.23 14.83 -15.64
N ARG A 554 -6.69 15.60 -14.64
CA ARG A 554 -6.13 16.91 -14.30
C ARG A 554 -4.65 16.84 -13.95
N ARG A 555 -4.23 15.82 -13.20
CA ARG A 555 -2.83 15.65 -12.76
C ARG A 555 -1.92 15.30 -13.93
N GLU A 556 -2.35 14.42 -14.82
CA GLU A 556 -1.55 14.01 -15.98
C GLU A 556 -1.52 15.11 -17.06
N GLU A 557 -2.61 15.84 -17.23
CA GLU A 557 -2.67 17.03 -18.08
C GLU A 557 -1.69 18.12 -17.59
N GLU A 558 -1.72 18.46 -16.30
CA GLU A 558 -0.76 19.43 -15.71
C GLU A 558 0.70 18.97 -15.87
N LYS A 559 0.96 17.66 -15.71
CA LYS A 559 2.30 17.09 -15.96
C LYS A 559 2.70 17.19 -17.43
N TRP A 560 1.77 17.01 -18.35
CA TRP A 560 2.01 17.09 -19.78
C TRP A 560 2.22 18.54 -20.25
N GLU A 561 1.47 19.48 -19.70
CA GLU A 561 1.60 20.92 -19.95
C GLU A 561 2.91 21.49 -19.39
N ARG A 562 3.36 21.00 -18.23
CA ARG A 562 4.66 21.38 -17.65
C ARG A 562 5.85 20.98 -18.53
N ARG A 563 5.68 19.99 -19.42
CA ARG A 563 6.73 19.58 -20.36
C ARG A 563 6.71 20.50 -21.59
N PRO A 564 7.87 20.99 -22.05
CA PRO A 564 7.93 21.83 -23.23
C PRO A 564 7.47 21.06 -24.48
N PRO A 565 6.95 21.73 -25.53
CA PRO A 565 6.35 21.09 -26.72
C PRO A 565 7.20 19.99 -27.37
N ALA A 566 8.54 20.16 -27.42
CA ALA A 566 9.46 19.18 -28.01
C ALA A 566 9.79 17.97 -27.09
N LYS A 567 9.36 18.00 -25.82
CA LYS A 567 9.59 16.92 -24.83
C LYS A 567 8.29 16.22 -24.40
N ARG A 568 7.13 16.68 -24.88
CA ARG A 568 5.83 16.07 -24.61
C ARG A 568 5.35 15.25 -25.80
N ILE A 569 4.59 14.19 -25.51
CA ILE A 569 4.04 13.31 -26.54
C ILE A 569 2.90 14.03 -27.28
N SER A 570 2.88 13.93 -28.60
CA SER A 570 1.82 14.52 -29.43
C SER A 570 0.68 13.52 -29.63
N PHE A 571 -0.30 13.52 -28.74
CA PHE A 571 -1.45 12.59 -28.79
C PHE A 571 -2.30 12.73 -30.07
N ALA A 572 -2.40 13.92 -30.65
CA ALA A 572 -3.07 14.14 -31.93
C ALA A 572 -2.44 13.31 -33.07
N LYS A 573 -1.12 13.10 -33.07
CA LYS A 573 -0.42 12.27 -34.06
C LYS A 573 -0.60 10.77 -33.80
N LEU A 574 -1.00 10.40 -32.58
CA LEU A 574 -1.27 9.02 -32.18
C LEU A 574 -2.75 8.64 -32.32
N GLY A 575 -3.62 9.60 -32.69
CA GLY A 575 -5.06 9.37 -32.87
C GLY A 575 -5.81 9.14 -31.56
N VAL A 576 -5.25 9.51 -30.41
CA VAL A 576 -5.87 9.27 -29.10
C VAL A 576 -6.76 10.45 -28.72
N LYS A 577 -8.07 10.21 -28.62
CA LYS A 577 -9.08 11.24 -28.29
C LYS A 577 -9.00 11.72 -26.84
N SER A 578 -8.81 10.80 -25.90
CA SER A 578 -8.72 11.09 -24.46
C SER A 578 -7.46 10.45 -23.87
N PRO A 579 -6.32 11.17 -23.86
CA PRO A 579 -5.03 10.58 -23.47
C PRO A 579 -4.83 10.47 -21.96
N PHE A 580 -5.56 11.26 -21.17
CA PHE A 580 -5.35 11.38 -19.72
C PHE A 580 -6.41 10.69 -18.87
N ARG A 581 -7.49 10.19 -19.49
CA ARG A 581 -8.48 9.34 -18.83
C ARG A 581 -9.15 8.36 -19.81
N PRO A 582 -9.58 7.18 -19.36
CA PRO A 582 -10.49 6.32 -20.12
C PRO A 582 -11.87 6.98 -20.30
N PRO A 583 -12.33 7.26 -21.53
CA PRO A 583 -13.64 7.86 -21.77
C PRO A 583 -14.70 6.76 -21.91
N PHE A 584 -15.09 6.13 -20.79
CA PHE A 584 -16.12 5.08 -20.80
C PHE A 584 -17.46 5.55 -21.40
N GLU A 585 -17.74 6.85 -21.35
CA GLU A 585 -18.95 7.46 -21.89
C GLU A 585 -19.06 7.33 -23.41
N THR A 586 -17.95 7.13 -24.13
CA THR A 586 -17.97 6.98 -25.59
C THR A 586 -18.30 5.56 -26.05
N LEU A 587 -18.23 4.57 -25.15
CA LEU A 587 -18.44 3.16 -25.51
C LEU A 587 -19.92 2.81 -25.68
N VAL A 588 -20.80 3.55 -25.00
CA VAL A 588 -22.24 3.35 -25.06
C VAL A 588 -22.84 4.62 -25.67
N PRO A 589 -23.40 4.56 -26.90
CA PRO A 589 -24.17 5.67 -27.43
C PRO A 589 -25.27 6.02 -26.44
N SER A 590 -25.41 7.29 -26.06
CA SER A 590 -26.54 7.75 -25.25
C SER A 590 -27.84 7.21 -25.86
N LEU A 591 -28.61 6.46 -25.07
CA LEU A 591 -29.95 6.03 -25.48
C LEU A 591 -30.71 7.29 -25.94
N PRO A 592 -31.25 7.34 -27.17
CA PRO A 592 -32.02 8.49 -27.60
C PRO A 592 -33.26 8.64 -26.72
N ASP A 593 -33.61 9.88 -26.36
CA ASP A 593 -34.80 10.31 -25.60
C ASP A 593 -36.12 9.90 -26.28
N LYS A 594 -36.39 8.61 -26.38
CA LYS A 594 -37.62 8.03 -26.95
C LYS A 594 -38.48 7.38 -25.86
N LEU A 595 -38.66 8.08 -24.74
CA LEU A 595 -39.66 7.75 -23.72
C LEU A 595 -40.67 8.88 -23.46
N ASN A 596 -40.69 9.94 -24.28
CA ASN A 596 -41.77 10.93 -24.30
C ASN A 596 -42.51 10.88 -25.64
N VAL A 597 -43.21 9.77 -25.90
CA VAL A 597 -44.32 9.74 -26.87
C VAL A 597 -45.50 9.15 -26.11
N ASN A 598 -46.27 10.02 -25.47
CA ASN A 598 -47.68 9.84 -25.12
C ASN A 598 -48.20 11.16 -24.53
N GLN A 599 -48.56 12.10 -25.40
CA GLN A 599 -49.74 12.95 -25.19
C GLN A 599 -50.26 13.36 -26.57
N SER A 600 -51.44 12.84 -26.85
CA SER A 600 -52.28 13.01 -28.03
C SER A 600 -52.84 14.44 -28.14
N ASP A 601 -52.99 14.87 -29.40
CA ASP A 601 -54.10 15.67 -29.94
C ASP A 601 -54.57 16.92 -29.20
N THR A 602 -54.32 18.10 -29.80
CA THR A 602 -55.35 19.13 -30.06
C THR A 602 -54.87 20.15 -31.10
N ASN A 603 -55.84 20.66 -31.86
CA ASN A 603 -55.74 21.39 -33.14
C ASN A 603 -54.90 22.69 -33.19
N PRO A 604 -54.50 23.11 -34.41
CA PRO A 604 -53.78 24.37 -34.66
C PRO A 604 -54.76 25.51 -34.98
N HIS A 605 -54.67 26.66 -34.27
CA HIS A 605 -54.92 27.98 -34.87
C HIS A 605 -54.67 29.16 -33.90
N ALA A 606 -54.01 30.19 -34.46
CA ALA A 606 -53.97 31.62 -34.09
C ALA A 606 -53.19 31.99 -32.81
N SER A 607 -52.46 33.10 -32.71
CA SER A 607 -51.84 34.07 -33.62
C SER A 607 -51.15 35.11 -32.72
N GLN A 608 -49.86 35.40 -32.99
CA GLN A 608 -49.15 36.68 -32.85
C GLN A 608 -49.10 37.48 -31.51
N ASN A 609 -47.87 37.97 -31.25
CA ASN A 609 -47.42 39.07 -30.36
C ASN A 609 -47.10 38.65 -28.90
N ASP A 610 -46.01 39.02 -28.24
CA ASP A 610 -44.88 39.92 -28.52
C ASP A 610 -43.69 39.58 -27.60
N ASP A 611 -42.49 39.95 -28.05
CA ASP A 611 -41.33 40.44 -27.28
C ASP A 611 -40.37 39.54 -26.45
N ARG A 612 -39.08 39.78 -26.79
CA ARG A 612 -37.82 39.68 -26.00
C ARG A 612 -37.11 38.32 -25.96
N GLY A 613 -36.06 38.27 -26.78
CA GLY A 613 -35.09 37.20 -26.84
C GLY A 613 -34.31 37.02 -25.54
N ILE A 614 -34.25 35.76 -25.12
CA ILE A 614 -33.20 35.21 -24.27
C ILE A 614 -32.59 34.07 -25.11
N SER A 615 -31.28 34.12 -25.31
CA SER A 615 -30.54 33.19 -26.17
C SER A 615 -30.76 31.73 -25.74
N LYS A 616 -30.95 30.85 -26.73
CA LYS A 616 -31.10 29.39 -26.57
C LYS A 616 -29.85 28.69 -26.00
N GLU A 617 -28.80 29.43 -25.67
CA GLU A 617 -27.60 28.93 -24.99
C GLU A 617 -27.81 28.80 -23.46
N ALA A 618 -28.67 29.63 -22.84
CA ALA A 618 -28.88 29.59 -21.39
C ALA A 618 -29.76 28.40 -20.93
N ALA A 619 -30.67 27.92 -21.78
CA ALA A 619 -31.46 26.71 -21.48
C ALA A 619 -30.62 25.42 -21.63
N SER A 620 -29.63 25.42 -22.52
CA SER A 620 -28.66 24.33 -22.66
C SER A 620 -27.69 24.25 -21.48
N GLU A 621 -27.44 25.35 -20.76
CA GLU A 621 -26.62 25.34 -19.55
C GLU A 621 -27.41 24.91 -18.31
N PHE A 622 -28.72 25.15 -18.26
CA PHE A 622 -29.57 24.71 -17.16
C PHE A 622 -29.81 23.19 -17.18
N ASP A 623 -30.04 22.59 -18.36
CA ASP A 623 -30.17 21.13 -18.51
C ASP A 623 -28.81 20.40 -18.44
N ALA A 624 -27.70 21.07 -18.78
CA ALA A 624 -26.35 20.53 -18.57
C ALA A 624 -25.94 20.50 -17.08
N ALA A 625 -26.45 21.42 -16.25
CA ALA A 625 -26.21 21.42 -14.81
C ALA A 625 -26.93 20.26 -14.10
N VAL A 626 -28.12 19.87 -14.59
CA VAL A 626 -28.88 18.71 -14.09
C VAL A 626 -28.27 17.38 -14.55
N ALA A 627 -27.64 17.34 -15.74
CA ALA A 627 -26.92 16.17 -16.25
C ALA A 627 -25.47 16.02 -15.74
N MET A 628 -24.87 17.06 -15.14
CA MET A 628 -23.47 17.06 -14.68
C MET A 628 -23.28 17.10 -13.15
N GLY A 629 -24.30 16.83 -12.33
CA GLY A 629 -24.12 16.51 -10.91
C GLY A 629 -23.17 17.46 -10.14
N MET A 630 -23.23 18.76 -10.43
CA MET A 630 -22.57 19.76 -9.61
C MET A 630 -23.42 19.96 -8.35
N GLY A 631 -23.00 19.33 -7.26
CA GLY A 631 -23.41 19.77 -5.93
C GLY A 631 -22.87 21.17 -5.70
N MET A 632 -23.72 22.17 -5.88
CA MET A 632 -23.55 23.50 -5.34
C MET A 632 -23.64 23.38 -3.81
N GLU A 633 -22.59 23.78 -3.09
CA GLU A 633 -22.62 23.89 -1.63
C GLU A 633 -23.29 25.23 -1.28
N VAL A 634 -24.30 25.18 -0.40
CA VAL A 634 -25.12 26.32 0.03
C VAL A 634 -24.35 27.21 1.01
N ASP A 635 -24.68 28.50 0.95
CA ASP A 635 -24.28 29.60 1.81
C ASP A 635 -24.02 29.27 3.28
N ILE A 636 -22.90 29.81 3.76
CA ILE A 636 -22.67 30.14 5.17
C ILE A 636 -23.33 31.51 5.38
N GLU A 637 -24.54 31.53 5.92
CA GLU A 637 -25.18 32.80 6.26
C GLU A 637 -24.38 33.59 7.31
N THR A 638 -24.07 34.83 6.92
CA THR A 638 -24.04 36.04 7.75
C THR A 638 -22.99 36.17 8.84
N VAL A 639 -21.80 36.67 8.47
CA VAL A 639 -21.14 37.74 9.24
C VAL A 639 -20.53 38.77 8.27
N LEU A 640 -21.28 39.86 8.10
CA LEU A 640 -20.85 41.23 7.75
C LEU A 640 -20.24 41.46 6.37
N GLY A 641 -21.05 42.10 5.52
CA GLY A 641 -20.62 42.72 4.28
C GLY A 641 -19.83 44.01 4.49
N HIS A 642 -18.95 44.29 3.54
CA HIS A 642 -18.86 45.57 2.85
C HIS A 642 -18.07 45.35 1.57
N ASP A 643 -18.58 45.94 0.48
CA ASP A 643 -17.96 45.99 -0.84
C ASP A 643 -16.55 46.56 -0.78
N GLU A 644 -15.59 45.94 -1.47
CA GLU A 644 -14.48 46.63 -2.15
C GLU A 644 -13.70 45.67 -3.07
N GLU A 645 -13.35 46.18 -4.26
CA GLU A 645 -12.69 45.51 -5.39
C GLU A 645 -11.34 44.85 -5.04
N PRO A 646 -10.91 43.79 -5.77
CA PRO A 646 -9.61 43.17 -5.54
C PRO A 646 -8.47 44.05 -6.11
N LYS A 647 -7.73 44.71 -5.21
CA LYS A 647 -6.42 45.30 -5.51
C LYS A 647 -5.34 44.22 -5.61
N GLU A 648 -4.52 44.33 -6.65
CA GLU A 648 -3.22 43.67 -6.79
C GLU A 648 -2.37 43.79 -5.52
N TYR A 649 -1.73 42.69 -5.14
CA TYR A 649 -0.59 42.73 -4.23
C TYR A 649 0.56 41.89 -4.78
N ASP A 650 1.67 42.59 -5.02
CA ASP A 650 2.98 42.09 -5.40
C ASP A 650 3.58 41.12 -4.36
N ASP A 651 3.99 39.94 -4.82
CA ASP A 651 4.81 39.01 -4.05
C ASP A 651 6.30 39.33 -4.24
N VAL A 652 6.86 40.09 -3.30
CA VAL A 652 8.31 40.32 -3.18
C VAL A 652 8.84 39.55 -1.98
N GLY A 653 9.57 38.46 -2.22
CA GLY A 653 10.08 37.64 -1.11
C GLY A 653 11.07 36.52 -1.46
N ALA A 654 11.97 36.74 -2.42
CA ALA A 654 13.04 35.81 -2.76
C ALA A 654 13.92 35.42 -1.56
N CYS A 655 14.17 34.11 -1.38
CA CYS A 655 15.29 33.58 -0.59
C CYS A 655 15.87 32.31 -1.24
N LYS A 656 16.82 32.58 -2.14
CA LYS A 656 18.07 31.84 -2.45
C LYS A 656 18.16 30.37 -2.04
N MET A 657 18.16 29.48 -3.03
CA MET A 657 18.83 28.18 -2.94
C MET A 657 20.25 28.32 -3.51
N ASP A 658 21.26 28.05 -2.68
CA ASP A 658 22.65 28.01 -3.09
C ASP A 658 22.91 26.79 -3.98
N THR A 659 23.47 27.07 -5.16
CA THR A 659 24.00 26.12 -6.12
C THR A 659 25.42 25.70 -5.70
N ALA A 660 25.66 24.40 -5.58
CA ALA A 660 27.00 23.83 -5.57
C ALA A 660 27.08 22.81 -6.70
N SER A 661 27.88 23.17 -7.70
CA SER A 661 28.33 22.36 -8.83
C SER A 661 29.37 21.35 -8.37
N ASP A 662 29.16 20.07 -8.66
CA ASP A 662 30.23 19.08 -8.80
C ASP A 662 29.91 18.25 -10.05
N ASP A 663 30.71 18.47 -11.08
CA ASP A 663 30.77 17.68 -12.30
C ASP A 663 31.49 16.35 -12.01
N GLU A 664 30.78 15.23 -12.13
CA GLU A 664 31.41 13.93 -12.41
C GLU A 664 30.52 13.15 -13.37
N HIS A 665 31.07 12.91 -14.57
CA HIS A 665 30.50 12.08 -15.60
C HIS A 665 30.45 10.61 -15.13
N ASP A 666 29.25 10.09 -14.90
CA ASP A 666 29.02 8.64 -14.85
C ASP A 666 27.73 8.27 -15.57
N LYS A 667 27.87 7.45 -16.62
CA LYS A 667 26.76 6.90 -17.42
C LYS A 667 25.97 5.90 -16.56
N LEU A 668 24.83 6.32 -16.02
CA LEU A 668 23.85 5.42 -15.40
C LEU A 668 22.76 5.03 -16.43
N PRO A 669 22.32 3.75 -16.46
CA PRO A 669 21.24 3.32 -17.34
C PRO A 669 19.90 3.89 -16.88
N GLU A 670 19.10 4.37 -17.83
CA GLU A 670 17.72 4.82 -17.66
C GLU A 670 16.83 3.68 -17.14
N ASN A 671 16.72 3.54 -15.82
CA ASN A 671 15.64 2.78 -15.19
C ASN A 671 14.53 3.75 -14.80
N ASN A 672 13.63 4.00 -15.74
CA ASN A 672 12.32 4.62 -15.53
C ASN A 672 11.43 3.67 -14.71
N GLU A 673 11.61 3.64 -13.39
CA GLU A 673 10.61 3.09 -12.46
C GLU A 673 9.90 4.27 -11.77
N GLN A 674 9.02 4.95 -12.51
CA GLN A 674 7.85 5.59 -11.92
C GLN A 674 6.64 4.68 -12.19
N PRO A 675 5.68 4.53 -11.26
CA PRO A 675 4.42 3.86 -11.57
C PRO A 675 3.71 4.72 -12.62
N VAL A 676 3.84 4.34 -13.88
CA VAL A 676 2.99 4.83 -14.95
C VAL A 676 1.73 3.99 -14.85
N GLU A 677 0.64 4.59 -14.38
CA GLU A 677 -0.69 4.01 -14.55
C GLU A 677 -0.91 3.92 -16.06
N VAL A 678 -0.85 2.69 -16.58
CA VAL A 678 -1.03 2.44 -18.01
C VAL A 678 -2.52 2.41 -18.27
N HIS A 679 -3.12 3.58 -18.53
CA HIS A 679 -4.38 3.62 -19.26
C HIS A 679 -4.09 3.01 -20.63
N ALA A 680 -4.85 2.03 -21.08
CA ALA A 680 -4.67 1.41 -22.39
C ALA A 680 -6.04 1.19 -23.02
N GLU A 681 -6.12 1.30 -24.33
CA GLU A 681 -7.32 0.96 -25.07
C GLU A 681 -7.36 -0.54 -25.29
N ILE A 682 -8.56 -1.12 -25.21
CA ILE A 682 -8.81 -2.50 -25.59
C ILE A 682 -9.54 -2.45 -26.94
N PRO A 683 -8.80 -2.47 -28.07
CA PRO A 683 -9.43 -2.71 -29.36
C PRO A 683 -9.94 -4.15 -29.45
N CYS A 684 -11.18 -4.30 -29.91
CA CYS A 684 -11.80 -5.54 -30.38
C CYS A 684 -11.26 -6.01 -31.73
N TRP A 685 -10.14 -5.42 -32.18
CA TRP A 685 -9.44 -5.72 -33.43
C TRP A 685 -8.99 -7.19 -33.42
N SER A 686 -9.90 -8.09 -33.77
CA SER A 686 -9.59 -9.49 -34.05
C SER A 686 -10.59 -9.99 -35.09
N GLY A 687 -10.49 -9.44 -36.29
CA GLY A 687 -10.97 -10.17 -37.46
C GLY A 687 -10.36 -11.58 -37.46
N HIS A 688 -11.07 -12.58 -37.98
CA HIS A 688 -10.57 -13.96 -37.99
C HIS A 688 -9.15 -14.06 -38.60
N GLU A 689 -8.85 -13.26 -39.62
CA GLU A 689 -7.52 -13.17 -40.26
C GLU A 689 -6.42 -12.59 -39.35
N GLU A 690 -6.77 -11.63 -38.49
CA GLU A 690 -5.83 -11.02 -37.53
C GLU A 690 -5.56 -11.97 -36.37
N TYR A 691 -6.59 -12.68 -35.93
CA TYR A 691 -6.45 -13.78 -34.98
C TYR A 691 -5.50 -14.84 -35.54
N GLU A 692 -5.70 -15.32 -36.77
CA GLU A 692 -4.81 -16.29 -37.40
C GLU A 692 -3.39 -15.76 -37.58
N TYR A 693 -3.23 -14.48 -37.95
CA TYR A 693 -1.93 -13.84 -38.04
C TYR A 693 -1.19 -13.89 -36.69
N TRP A 694 -1.84 -13.49 -35.61
CA TRP A 694 -1.23 -13.50 -34.28
C TRP A 694 -0.97 -14.90 -33.77
N ILE A 695 -1.86 -15.86 -34.02
CA ILE A 695 -1.64 -17.27 -33.65
C ILE A 695 -0.46 -17.85 -34.42
N LYS A 696 -0.32 -17.54 -35.71
CA LYS A 696 0.83 -17.96 -36.52
C LYS A 696 2.13 -17.34 -36.02
N GLU A 697 2.10 -16.06 -35.65
CA GLU A 697 3.27 -15.35 -35.13
C GLU A 697 3.65 -15.84 -33.72
N MET A 698 2.66 -16.14 -32.87
CA MET A 698 2.85 -16.77 -31.56
C MET A 698 3.41 -18.19 -31.66
N LYS A 699 3.01 -18.97 -32.67
CA LYS A 699 3.55 -20.31 -32.94
C LYS A 699 4.97 -20.27 -33.54
N LYS A 700 5.35 -19.16 -34.19
CA LYS A 700 6.65 -18.97 -34.85
C LYS A 700 7.74 -18.44 -33.92
N ASN A 701 7.39 -17.56 -33.00
CA ASN A 701 8.31 -17.03 -32.01
C ASN A 701 8.12 -17.81 -30.70
N ASP A 702 9.18 -18.44 -30.18
CA ASP A 702 9.26 -18.84 -28.77
C ASP A 702 8.93 -17.61 -27.91
N TRP A 703 7.67 -17.48 -27.51
CA TRP A 703 7.09 -16.28 -26.90
C TRP A 703 7.79 -15.86 -25.60
N GLU A 704 8.55 -16.77 -24.98
CA GLU A 704 9.39 -16.50 -23.80
C GLU A 704 10.61 -15.60 -24.09
N LYS A 705 11.14 -15.57 -25.33
CA LYS A 705 12.39 -14.86 -25.65
C LYS A 705 12.23 -13.36 -25.94
N GLN A 706 11.02 -12.88 -26.28
CA GLN A 706 10.79 -11.47 -26.61
C GLN A 706 10.65 -10.54 -25.37
N LEU A 707 10.51 -11.10 -24.17
CA LEU A 707 10.44 -10.32 -22.92
C LEU A 707 11.81 -9.74 -22.48
N LEU A 708 12.91 -10.15 -23.12
CA LEU A 708 14.28 -9.72 -22.81
C LEU A 708 14.87 -8.75 -23.87
N GLY A 709 14.07 -7.80 -24.36
CA GLY A 709 14.60 -6.64 -25.09
C GLY A 709 15.27 -6.96 -26.43
N GLY A 710 14.86 -8.04 -27.10
CA GLY A 710 15.29 -8.33 -28.47
C GLY A 710 14.54 -7.44 -29.46
N ASN A 711 15.27 -6.62 -30.21
CA ASN A 711 14.77 -5.83 -31.33
C ASN A 711 14.40 -6.78 -32.50
N GLY A 712 13.27 -7.48 -32.36
CA GLY A 712 12.77 -8.44 -33.35
C GLY A 712 11.98 -7.71 -34.45
N GLY A 713 12.57 -7.62 -35.64
CA GLY A 713 11.97 -7.01 -36.83
C GLY A 713 10.79 -7.79 -37.40
N GLY A 714 9.59 -7.57 -36.83
CA GLY A 714 8.29 -8.00 -37.37
C GLY A 714 7.33 -6.82 -37.47
N GLY A 715 7.71 -5.79 -38.24
CA GLY A 715 7.15 -4.43 -38.11
C GLY A 715 6.10 -3.97 -39.12
N ALA A 716 5.28 -4.84 -39.73
CA ALA A 716 4.40 -4.41 -40.83
C ALA A 716 2.89 -4.35 -40.52
N LYS A 717 2.34 -5.24 -39.66
CA LYS A 717 0.88 -5.29 -39.38
C LYS A 717 0.45 -4.64 -38.06
N THR A 718 1.39 -4.17 -37.25
CA THR A 718 1.15 -3.79 -35.84
C THR A 718 1.09 -2.28 -35.59
N ASP A 719 1.30 -1.45 -36.63
CA ASP A 719 1.28 0.03 -36.57
C ASP A 719 -0.02 0.64 -37.15
N VAL A 720 -1.12 -0.13 -37.15
CA VAL A 720 -2.42 0.33 -37.60
C VAL A 720 -3.23 0.81 -36.39
N ILE A 721 -3.68 2.06 -36.44
CA ILE A 721 -4.57 2.64 -35.41
C ILE A 721 -5.96 2.04 -35.60
N PRO A 722 -6.55 1.36 -34.58
CA PRO A 722 -7.89 0.81 -34.68
C PRO A 722 -8.93 1.92 -34.82
N SER A 723 -10.03 1.66 -35.55
CA SER A 723 -11.13 2.61 -35.62
C SER A 723 -11.86 2.70 -34.28
N ASP A 724 -12.44 3.86 -33.97
CA ASP A 724 -13.16 4.07 -32.69
C ASP A 724 -14.31 3.08 -32.48
N THR A 725 -14.96 2.66 -33.57
CA THR A 725 -16.03 1.65 -33.55
C THR A 725 -15.57 0.26 -33.11
N MET A 726 -14.26 0.00 -33.15
CA MET A 726 -13.65 -1.25 -32.73
C MET A 726 -13.15 -1.22 -31.29
N ILE A 727 -13.31 -0.13 -30.54
CA ILE A 727 -12.87 -0.11 -29.14
C ILE A 727 -13.92 -0.84 -28.30
N SER A 728 -13.57 -1.97 -27.69
CA SER A 728 -14.47 -2.76 -26.84
C SER A 728 -14.47 -2.32 -25.38
N GLY A 729 -13.40 -1.66 -24.94
CA GLY A 729 -13.21 -1.28 -23.56
C GLY A 729 -11.92 -0.51 -23.31
N TYR A 730 -11.68 -0.21 -22.03
CA TYR A 730 -10.48 0.46 -21.60
C TYR A 730 -9.88 -0.23 -20.37
N VAL A 731 -8.55 -0.26 -20.34
CA VAL A 731 -7.76 -0.62 -19.18
C VAL A 731 -7.72 0.56 -18.22
N ILE A 732 -8.04 0.28 -16.97
CA ILE A 732 -7.98 1.24 -15.86
C ILE A 732 -6.59 1.19 -15.24
N THR A 733 -6.18 -0.02 -14.81
CA THR A 733 -4.92 -0.26 -14.10
C THR A 733 -4.12 -1.33 -14.83
N GLY A 734 -2.91 -0.99 -15.29
CA GLY A 734 -2.02 -1.91 -15.99
C GLY A 734 -0.60 -1.84 -15.47
N HIS A 735 -0.05 -2.98 -15.03
CA HIS A 735 1.30 -3.10 -14.50
C HIS A 735 1.97 -4.43 -14.86
N PHE A 736 3.29 -4.50 -14.69
CA PHE A 736 3.99 -5.78 -14.73
C PHE A 736 3.72 -6.56 -13.44
N SER A 737 3.10 -7.73 -13.55
CA SER A 737 2.79 -8.58 -12.40
C SER A 737 4.03 -9.31 -11.90
N LEU A 738 4.37 -9.12 -10.63
CA LEU A 738 5.43 -9.84 -9.94
C LEU A 738 5.06 -11.31 -9.67
N SER A 739 3.78 -11.64 -9.61
CA SER A 739 3.31 -13.02 -9.41
C SER A 739 3.32 -13.84 -10.69
N GLN A 740 3.02 -13.22 -11.84
CA GLN A 740 2.91 -13.90 -13.13
C GLN A 740 4.11 -13.67 -14.06
N ALA A 741 5.01 -12.75 -13.72
CA ALA A 741 6.16 -12.35 -14.54
C ALA A 741 5.79 -11.89 -15.97
N LYS A 742 4.58 -11.35 -16.14
CA LYS A 742 4.06 -10.80 -17.40
C LYS A 742 3.26 -9.52 -17.15
N GLY A 743 2.95 -8.78 -18.20
CA GLY A 743 2.02 -7.65 -18.13
C GLY A 743 0.61 -8.14 -17.79
N VAL A 744 -0.01 -7.54 -16.79
CA VAL A 744 -1.40 -7.80 -16.37
C VAL A 744 -2.11 -6.46 -16.33
N CYS A 745 -3.42 -6.47 -16.59
CA CYS A 745 -4.25 -5.29 -16.52
C CYS A 745 -5.64 -5.62 -16.02
N ILE A 746 -6.26 -4.65 -15.36
CA ILE A 746 -7.68 -4.64 -14.97
C ILE A 746 -8.35 -3.52 -15.76
N GLY A 747 -9.47 -3.84 -16.38
CA GLY A 747 -10.23 -2.92 -17.22
C GLY A 747 -11.66 -3.37 -17.36
N SER A 748 -12.46 -2.52 -18.00
CA SER A 748 -13.88 -2.78 -18.23
C SER A 748 -14.17 -2.74 -19.72
N CYS A 749 -15.04 -3.63 -20.18
CA CYS A 749 -15.49 -3.73 -21.56
C CYS A 749 -17.01 -3.78 -21.64
N THR A 750 -17.58 -3.44 -22.80
CA THR A 750 -19.03 -3.50 -22.97
C THR A 750 -19.52 -4.94 -23.07
N LEU A 751 -20.72 -5.22 -22.53
CA LEU A 751 -21.33 -6.55 -22.63
C LEU A 751 -21.56 -6.97 -24.10
N LYS A 752 -21.90 -6.00 -24.96
CA LYS A 752 -22.03 -6.21 -26.42
C LYS A 752 -20.73 -6.73 -27.02
N SER A 753 -19.60 -6.09 -26.71
CA SER A 753 -18.30 -6.52 -27.20
C SER A 753 -17.91 -7.90 -26.68
N LEU A 754 -18.18 -8.18 -25.40
CA LEU A 754 -17.93 -9.50 -24.81
C LEU A 754 -18.69 -10.61 -25.55
N TRP A 755 -19.98 -10.38 -25.81
CA TRP A 755 -20.82 -11.31 -26.54
C TRP A 755 -20.32 -11.53 -27.98
N MET A 756 -19.93 -10.46 -28.68
CA MET A 756 -19.37 -10.56 -30.03
C MET A 756 -18.08 -11.40 -30.06
N ILE A 757 -17.16 -11.20 -29.10
CA ILE A 757 -15.92 -11.97 -29.01
C ILE A 757 -16.22 -13.47 -28.82
N GLN A 758 -17.17 -13.80 -27.94
CA GLN A 758 -17.58 -15.19 -27.71
C GLN A 758 -18.25 -15.81 -28.94
N GLN A 759 -19.11 -15.07 -29.63
CA GLN A 759 -19.72 -15.55 -30.87
C GLN A 759 -18.69 -15.84 -31.95
N ASP A 760 -17.71 -14.94 -32.13
CA ASP A 760 -16.64 -15.14 -33.10
C ASP A 760 -15.75 -16.33 -32.73
N ALA A 761 -15.47 -16.55 -31.44
CA ALA A 761 -14.74 -17.72 -30.98
C ALA A 761 -15.44 -19.03 -31.38
N VAL A 762 -16.76 -19.12 -31.14
CA VAL A 762 -17.57 -20.30 -31.50
C VAL A 762 -17.69 -20.46 -33.02
N LYS A 763 -18.00 -19.36 -33.73
CA LYS A 763 -18.20 -19.36 -35.20
C LYS A 763 -16.96 -19.81 -35.95
N TYR A 764 -15.79 -19.36 -35.52
CA TYR A 764 -14.52 -19.61 -36.20
C TYR A 764 -13.68 -20.72 -35.53
N LYS A 765 -14.20 -21.40 -34.50
CA LYS A 765 -13.51 -22.46 -33.74
C LYS A 765 -12.09 -22.05 -33.33
N ARG A 766 -11.96 -20.89 -32.69
CA ARG A 766 -10.66 -20.32 -32.30
C ARG A 766 -9.99 -21.17 -31.21
N ASP A 767 -8.68 -21.37 -31.29
CA ASP A 767 -7.85 -21.95 -30.20
C ASP A 767 -8.00 -21.20 -28.85
N TYR A 768 -8.32 -19.90 -28.86
CA TYR A 768 -8.52 -19.07 -27.67
C TYR A 768 -9.84 -18.29 -27.72
N ASP A 769 -10.73 -18.58 -26.78
CA ASP A 769 -12.06 -17.97 -26.73
C ASP A 769 -12.06 -16.48 -26.30
N ASN A 770 -11.10 -16.09 -25.48
CA ASN A 770 -11.03 -14.76 -24.86
C ASN A 770 -9.90 -13.90 -25.42
N PHE A 771 -9.66 -13.95 -26.72
CA PHE A 771 -8.59 -13.19 -27.37
C PHE A 771 -8.97 -11.72 -27.61
N ILE A 772 -8.07 -10.80 -27.25
CA ILE A 772 -8.21 -9.35 -27.47
C ILE A 772 -6.85 -8.74 -27.84
N LEU A 773 -6.87 -7.52 -28.37
CA LEU A 773 -5.67 -6.71 -28.54
C LEU A 773 -5.70 -5.53 -27.56
N VAL A 774 -4.53 -5.09 -27.11
CA VAL A 774 -4.36 -3.99 -26.16
C VAL A 774 -3.37 -2.98 -26.72
N ARG A 775 -3.71 -1.69 -26.65
CA ARG A 775 -2.92 -0.57 -27.18
C ARG A 775 -2.66 0.47 -26.11
N ASN A 776 -1.40 0.87 -25.92
CA ASN A 776 -1.07 1.99 -25.04
C ASN A 776 -1.36 3.34 -25.73
N PRO A 777 -1.85 4.37 -25.03
CA PRO A 777 -2.12 5.70 -25.57
C PRO A 777 -0.83 6.44 -25.97
N THR A 778 0.31 5.99 -25.46
CA THR A 778 1.64 6.53 -25.78
C THR A 778 2.29 5.87 -26.99
N GLY A 779 1.68 4.82 -27.55
CA GLY A 779 2.23 4.07 -28.68
C GLY A 779 1.15 3.68 -29.69
N ARG A 780 1.59 3.18 -30.85
CA ARG A 780 0.68 2.66 -31.88
C ARG A 780 0.58 1.13 -31.89
N LEU A 781 1.52 0.47 -31.21
CA LEU A 781 1.63 -0.98 -31.20
C LEU A 781 0.46 -1.63 -30.45
N CYS A 782 -0.34 -2.42 -31.17
CA CYS A 782 -1.32 -3.34 -30.60
C CYS A 782 -0.64 -4.65 -30.20
N ARG A 783 -0.85 -5.10 -28.95
CA ARG A 783 -0.31 -6.35 -28.43
C ARG A 783 -1.43 -7.35 -28.16
N PRO A 784 -1.25 -8.64 -28.46
CA PRO A 784 -2.25 -9.65 -28.15
C PRO A 784 -2.29 -9.94 -26.65
N ALA A 785 -3.51 -10.14 -26.14
CA ALA A 785 -3.79 -10.49 -24.77
C ALA A 785 -4.99 -11.44 -24.70
N THR A 786 -5.09 -12.13 -23.57
CA THR A 786 -6.30 -12.88 -23.22
C THR A 786 -6.90 -12.28 -21.95
N PHE A 787 -8.22 -12.35 -21.83
CA PHE A 787 -8.91 -11.86 -20.64
C PHE A 787 -9.68 -12.98 -19.93
N THR A 788 -9.97 -12.72 -18.66
CA THR A 788 -10.83 -13.53 -17.80
C THR A 788 -11.82 -12.58 -17.14
N VAL A 789 -13.10 -12.93 -17.13
CA VAL A 789 -14.11 -12.13 -16.44
C VAL A 789 -13.93 -12.33 -14.93
N ILE A 790 -13.79 -11.23 -14.21
CA ILE A 790 -13.76 -11.21 -12.74
C ILE A 790 -15.22 -11.12 -12.28
N ALA A 791 -15.62 -11.99 -11.35
CA ALA A 791 -17.00 -12.11 -10.87
C ALA A 791 -17.22 -11.32 -9.58
#